data_AF-R7SJY3-F1
#
_entry.id   AF-R7SJY3-F1
#
_cell.length_a   1.000
_cell.length_b   1.000
_cell.length_c   1.000
_cell.angle_alpha   90.00
_cell.angle_beta   90.00
_cell.angle_gamma   90.00
#
_symmetry.space_group_name_H-M   'P 1'
#
loop_
_entity.id
_entity.type
_entity.pdbx_description
1 polymer ?
#
loop_
_entity_poly.entity_id
_entity_poly.type
_entity_poly.pdbx_seq_one_letter_code
_entity_poly.pdbx_strand_id
1 'polypeptide(L)'
;MDSRSARAVFVMLGYMLSKINYRTLLFQDYPDLDSDQGISEFVCNILRYLGACVPKQADVHLDGQNKFYELDLTTTIALDEAIRRHYDEWIRNAPPEYQKTICGSSVPCSMSYKHGQNRQIWGTELERDVQRAFWEESANLKNILVYRVAFALHLQCTPVQDWEDRSLDEIHDTYGEELYDSPNPNTRERIDDLASYPMLDEGGKEMRIYQPNGEVVFRRYAIVPEDNEAFCGILCDLDKSRALFIAPEVLDIDDSDEDDIDIDPFRDDNDDPNDVGEFDDHAELRAHRKQVKRDVKFRFFPAAFTHTIGQIQADGPIRPLARKVEAINRDVRARPGVGPPVACSRNQIYNDLSHHTRLSAGQHIAQRGILTGTAAGAYAHTWQSESIASKSYGQVSSILPHSALATQIRNVKKSYLRFENVFTIHINRLDPSLHNGRAFFDHVVEPVLSACSHSDVCAAIKQSTVVLRHDVFPKLYIWTSTPITILMEEIWLRYVRPVMEKRRAAGVRQAPSSRSRSTPSIARLGMVPEPQWIEILAILERSFNFCHTGNAICLSQKLMQQTFTNRALLDGYMPLLAGALKLNSADGAIPIAPLDLWPTTEDGQPLVASKTSQVYTYGESHWSRYYAQFRIKHRIAVATATIHDSEERMDLAISVLGDIVVQAYQEDVVEMVRRAVKAVRDDAKLRPNDYAPGWVETRRTSFRQWHKRKNPLDYGDDYDTISLLSRAIAIRDDARIDPLPQAPEKSISVMEFAHRLYNIGTAQRRQSVVAPVWREGATWHTLHVTLAHGSALLGQEFSDAEKAKRLTKAIADAVLANHVHFFPNKSGDRSSVPSLSSWTYLGNPPNAAHLATSRLDSVGTHLKRKRTQAIRELVENDITAKWNILECTIESYKRYMTRTRLPEDWSWNGDQSLEGNEEVYRVYQWAATRLANPQRDWCTRLAMHLAFLLSKITPYVFSPDVTKENDFPDVKRILKEMEQLKQNSPSESSISIIRKLPWIKKERNGAHDRALYFTQAAVVIMSWIDPDSPVRKQIENVNRKRELIAQWNKKHGLGCVTMIKLGVLYGAGRGVLSSPKTGQNYFARSVDDLMQWEQQVTGALGRSVDGAYKLVLTVFGTAIANRLIESGEMPSISLPRNAPSTSRLGSALQAGRRTSTAIDDSDNEGGHPPQRRRY
;
A
#
# COMPACT_ATOMS: atom_id res chain seq x y z
N MET A 1 -3.38 30.37 5.21
CA MET A 1 -4.51 31.12 4.61
C MET A 1 -5.57 30.10 4.23
N ASP A 2 -6.80 30.23 4.72
CA ASP A 2 -7.90 29.31 4.37
C ASP A 2 -8.34 29.49 2.90
N SER A 3 -9.03 28.48 2.35
CA SER A 3 -9.47 28.46 0.94
C SER A 3 -10.35 29.66 0.57
N ARG A 4 -11.23 30.10 1.47
CA ARG A 4 -12.17 31.20 1.25
C ARG A 4 -11.43 32.54 1.19
N SER A 5 -10.50 32.75 2.12
CA SER A 5 -9.58 33.89 2.15
C SER A 5 -8.67 33.93 0.91
N ALA A 6 -8.15 32.77 0.47
CA ALA A 6 -7.35 32.69 -0.75
C ALA A 6 -8.15 33.10 -2.00
N ARG A 7 -9.39 32.60 -2.11
CA ARG A 7 -10.32 32.96 -3.20
C ARG A 7 -10.66 34.46 -3.20
N ALA A 8 -10.94 35.02 -2.02
CA ALA A 8 -11.18 36.45 -1.88
C ALA A 8 -9.97 37.30 -2.32
N VAL A 9 -8.75 36.85 -2.01
CA VAL A 9 -7.51 37.49 -2.49
C VAL A 9 -7.35 37.39 -4.00
N PHE A 10 -7.70 36.27 -4.63
CA PHE A 10 -7.66 36.15 -6.09
C PHE A 10 -8.67 37.08 -6.79
N VAL A 11 -9.88 37.22 -6.24
CA VAL A 11 -10.90 38.13 -6.77
C VAL A 11 -10.49 39.59 -6.60
N MET A 12 -9.92 39.93 -5.44
CA MET A 12 -9.31 41.23 -5.18
C MET A 12 -8.19 41.54 -6.18
N LEU A 13 -7.27 40.59 -6.40
CA LEU A 13 -6.17 40.76 -7.36
C LEU A 13 -6.71 40.98 -8.77
N GLY A 14 -7.75 40.23 -9.18
CA GLY A 14 -8.46 40.44 -10.44
C GLY A 14 -9.05 41.84 -10.59
N TYR A 15 -9.66 42.36 -9.54
CA TYR A 15 -10.16 43.73 -9.50
C TYR A 15 -9.03 44.75 -9.64
N MET A 16 -7.91 44.58 -8.92
CA MET A 16 -6.78 45.50 -9.03
C MET A 16 -6.15 45.49 -10.42
N LEU A 17 -5.98 44.31 -11.02
CA LEU A 17 -5.48 44.18 -12.39
C LEU A 17 -6.41 44.85 -13.41
N SER A 18 -7.73 44.87 -13.17
CA SER A 18 -8.69 45.58 -14.03
C SER A 18 -8.53 47.11 -14.01
N LYS A 19 -7.96 47.68 -12.94
CA LYS A 19 -7.74 49.13 -12.79
C LYS A 19 -6.46 49.64 -13.45
N ILE A 20 -5.53 48.74 -13.77
CA ILE A 20 -4.22 49.09 -14.36
C ILE A 20 -4.30 49.15 -15.88
N ASN A 21 -5.08 48.26 -16.49
CA ASN A 21 -5.23 48.16 -17.95
C ASN A 21 -6.60 48.67 -18.41
N TYR A 22 -6.77 50.00 -18.38
CA TYR A 22 -8.01 50.68 -18.73
C TYR A 22 -8.64 50.15 -20.05
N ARG A 23 -9.76 49.43 -19.91
CA ARG A 23 -10.96 49.36 -20.80
C ARG A 23 -11.53 47.98 -21.23
N THR A 24 -11.04 46.82 -20.79
CA THR A 24 -11.69 45.55 -21.25
C THR A 24 -11.94 44.44 -20.23
N LEU A 25 -11.40 44.51 -19.01
CA LEU A 25 -11.86 43.64 -17.92
C LEU A 25 -13.06 44.29 -17.23
N LEU A 26 -14.26 43.95 -17.70
CA LEU A 26 -15.50 44.27 -17.01
C LEU A 26 -15.60 43.37 -15.77
N PHE A 27 -15.09 43.84 -14.64
CA PHE A 27 -15.42 43.27 -13.34
C PHE A 27 -16.90 43.57 -13.07
N GLN A 28 -17.79 42.68 -13.51
CA GLN A 28 -19.24 42.87 -13.43
C GLN A 28 -19.83 42.25 -12.17
N ASP A 29 -19.37 41.07 -11.76
CA ASP A 29 -19.93 40.32 -10.64
C ASP A 29 -18.85 39.72 -9.73
N TYR A 30 -19.14 39.64 -8.43
CA TYR A 30 -18.34 38.89 -7.46
C TYR A 30 -18.71 37.41 -7.56
N PRO A 31 -17.76 36.49 -7.84
CA PRO A 31 -18.07 35.06 -7.82
C PRO A 31 -18.43 34.61 -6.39
N ASP A 32 -19.23 33.57 -6.26
CA ASP A 32 -19.47 32.94 -4.96
C ASP A 32 -18.14 32.30 -4.48
N LEU A 33 -17.69 32.69 -3.28
CA LEU A 33 -16.47 32.17 -2.67
C LEU A 33 -16.53 30.66 -2.42
N ASP A 34 -17.72 30.07 -2.33
CA ASP A 34 -17.92 28.65 -2.12
C ASP A 34 -18.07 27.86 -3.44
N SER A 35 -18.14 28.57 -4.58
CA SER A 35 -18.28 27.96 -5.91
C SER A 35 -16.94 27.76 -6.61
N ASP A 36 -16.46 26.52 -6.65
CA ASP A 36 -15.24 26.13 -7.37
C ASP A 36 -15.33 26.46 -8.87
N GLN A 37 -16.50 26.26 -9.46
CA GLN A 37 -16.74 26.56 -10.87
C GLN A 37 -16.70 28.08 -11.12
N GLY A 38 -17.37 28.88 -10.28
CA GLY A 38 -17.41 30.33 -10.43
C GLY A 38 -16.04 30.98 -10.28
N ILE A 39 -15.25 30.53 -9.29
CA ILE A 39 -13.87 31.00 -9.09
C ILE A 39 -12.97 30.56 -10.25
N SER A 40 -13.09 29.31 -10.71
CA SER A 40 -12.29 28.79 -11.81
C SER A 40 -12.57 29.55 -13.12
N GLU A 41 -13.84 29.83 -13.43
CA GLU A 41 -14.23 30.63 -14.59
C GLU A 41 -13.71 32.07 -14.49
N PHE A 42 -13.82 32.70 -13.31
CA PHE A 42 -13.29 34.03 -13.05
C PHE A 42 -11.76 34.10 -13.24
N VAL A 43 -11.02 33.15 -12.65
CA VAL A 43 -9.57 33.06 -12.78
C VAL A 43 -9.16 32.78 -14.23
N CYS A 44 -9.85 31.87 -14.93
CA CYS A 44 -9.58 31.59 -16.35
C CYS A 44 -9.79 32.82 -17.22
N ASN A 45 -10.78 33.67 -16.93
CA ASN A 45 -11.01 34.91 -17.67
C ASN A 45 -9.88 35.93 -17.46
N ILE A 46 -9.37 36.06 -16.23
CA ILE A 46 -8.20 36.91 -15.93
C ILE A 46 -6.96 36.38 -16.66
N LEU A 47 -6.68 35.08 -16.59
CA LEU A 47 -5.50 34.46 -17.19
C LEU A 47 -5.53 34.51 -18.73
N ARG A 48 -6.72 34.37 -19.35
CA ARG A 48 -6.88 34.57 -20.80
C ARG A 48 -6.58 36.00 -21.20
N TYR A 49 -6.97 36.98 -20.38
CA TYR A 49 -6.71 38.39 -20.65
C TYR A 49 -5.22 38.74 -20.51
N LEU A 50 -4.56 38.30 -19.43
CA LEU A 50 -3.12 38.47 -19.24
C LEU A 50 -2.30 37.85 -20.39
N GLY A 51 -2.79 36.75 -20.98
CA GLY A 51 -2.19 36.13 -22.16
C GLY A 51 -2.35 36.92 -23.48
N ALA A 52 -3.32 37.83 -23.58
CA ALA A 52 -3.57 38.63 -24.78
C ALA A 52 -2.72 39.92 -24.84
N CYS A 53 -2.18 40.37 -23.71
CA CYS A 53 -1.33 41.56 -23.60
C CYS A 53 0.16 41.28 -23.87
N VAL A 54 0.55 40.01 -24.09
CA VAL A 54 1.93 39.63 -24.44
C VAL A 54 2.15 39.77 -25.96
N PRO A 55 3.19 40.49 -26.44
CA PRO A 55 3.46 40.62 -27.87
C PRO A 55 3.67 39.24 -28.53
N LYS A 56 3.10 39.05 -29.73
CA LYS A 56 3.15 37.82 -30.56
C LYS A 56 4.53 37.47 -31.13
N GLN A 57 5.59 37.50 -30.33
CA GLN A 57 6.93 37.04 -30.73
C GLN A 57 7.48 35.99 -29.77
N ALA A 58 6.78 34.87 -29.66
CA ALA A 58 7.37 33.58 -29.33
C ALA A 58 6.38 32.48 -29.74
N ASP A 59 6.69 31.74 -30.80
CA ASP A 59 6.06 30.45 -31.09
C ASP A 59 6.39 29.48 -29.96
N VAL A 60 5.49 29.37 -28.97
CA VAL A 60 5.59 28.39 -27.89
C VAL A 60 4.31 27.56 -27.87
N HIS A 61 4.49 26.28 -28.19
CA HIS A 61 3.47 25.23 -28.15
C HIS A 61 2.77 25.15 -26.78
N LEU A 62 1.46 24.96 -26.83
CA LEU A 62 0.55 24.76 -25.70
C LEU A 62 0.73 23.35 -25.10
N ASP A 63 1.74 23.16 -24.25
CA ASP A 63 1.84 21.99 -23.36
C ASP A 63 1.41 22.37 -21.94
N GLY A 64 0.65 21.47 -21.29
CA GLY A 64 0.02 21.66 -19.98
C GLY A 64 0.99 21.60 -18.80
N GLN A 65 1.98 22.50 -18.76
CA GLN A 65 2.78 22.80 -17.58
C GLN A 65 2.31 24.12 -16.97
N ASN A 66 2.31 24.22 -15.64
CA ASN A 66 2.00 25.43 -14.86
C ASN A 66 2.65 26.66 -15.49
N LYS A 67 1.86 27.48 -16.19
CA LYS A 67 2.32 28.77 -16.71
C LYS A 67 2.45 29.74 -15.54
N PHE A 68 3.68 30.07 -15.17
CA PHE A 68 3.95 31.24 -14.35
C PHE A 68 3.81 32.48 -15.25
N TYR A 69 2.88 33.37 -14.91
CA TYR A 69 2.74 34.66 -15.58
C TYR A 69 3.62 35.67 -14.83
N GLU A 70 4.75 36.07 -15.41
CA GLU A 70 5.60 37.13 -14.84
C GLU A 70 4.95 38.50 -15.12
N LEU A 71 4.68 39.25 -14.06
CA LEU A 71 4.39 40.68 -14.15
C LEU A 71 5.72 41.42 -14.19
N ASP A 72 5.93 42.27 -15.20
CA ASP A 72 7.12 43.11 -15.25
C ASP A 72 7.12 44.17 -14.13
N LEU A 73 8.25 44.85 -13.93
CA LEU A 73 8.39 45.86 -12.88
C LEU A 73 7.37 47.00 -13.04
N THR A 74 7.11 47.44 -14.28
CA THR A 74 6.15 48.49 -14.60
C THR A 74 4.72 48.10 -14.19
N THR A 75 4.31 46.87 -14.51
CA THR A 75 3.00 46.32 -14.15
C THR A 75 2.89 46.08 -12.65
N THR A 76 3.98 45.68 -11.99
CA THR A 76 4.03 45.48 -10.54
C THR A 76 3.91 46.81 -9.78
N ILE A 77 4.56 47.87 -10.26
CA ILE A 77 4.42 49.24 -9.73
C ILE A 77 2.99 49.74 -9.92
N ALA A 78 2.44 49.56 -11.12
CA ALA A 78 1.06 49.96 -11.40
C ALA A 78 0.04 49.17 -10.57
N LEU A 79 0.33 47.90 -10.26
CA LEU A 79 -0.46 47.08 -9.35
C LEU A 79 -0.39 47.56 -7.91
N ASP A 80 0.79 47.94 -7.43
CA ASP A 80 0.94 48.55 -6.12
C ASP A 80 0.17 49.87 -6.02
N GLU A 81 0.24 50.73 -7.04
CA GLU A 81 -0.54 51.95 -7.11
C GLU A 81 -2.06 51.68 -7.13
N ALA A 82 -2.50 50.68 -7.90
CA ALA A 82 -3.91 50.30 -7.97
C ALA A 82 -4.41 49.79 -6.61
N ILE A 83 -3.62 48.96 -5.92
CA ILE A 83 -3.92 48.51 -4.56
C ILE A 83 -4.06 49.72 -3.63
N ARG A 84 -3.07 50.63 -3.60
CA ARG A 84 -3.12 51.82 -2.73
C ARG A 84 -4.32 52.72 -2.99
N ARG A 85 -4.74 52.86 -4.26
CA ARG A 85 -5.83 53.77 -4.65
C ARG A 85 -7.22 53.15 -4.53
N HIS A 86 -7.36 51.85 -4.78
CA HIS A 86 -8.66 51.22 -4.99
C HIS A 86 -9.00 50.11 -3.99
N TYR A 87 -8.09 49.73 -3.09
CA TYR A 87 -8.37 48.68 -2.11
C TYR A 87 -9.50 49.03 -1.13
N ASP A 88 -9.47 50.23 -0.56
CA ASP A 88 -10.52 50.69 0.36
C ASP A 88 -11.87 50.89 -0.35
N GLU A 89 -11.84 51.24 -1.64
CA GLU A 89 -13.03 51.30 -2.48
C GLU A 89 -13.59 49.89 -2.75
N TRP A 90 -12.72 48.93 -3.08
CA TRP A 90 -13.09 47.55 -3.32
C TRP A 90 -13.71 46.91 -2.07
N ILE A 91 -13.05 47.01 -0.91
CA ILE A 91 -13.56 46.44 0.35
C ILE A 91 -14.93 47.01 0.72
N ARG A 92 -15.13 48.33 0.59
CA ARG A 92 -16.43 48.95 0.90
C ARG A 92 -17.55 48.48 0.00
N ASN A 93 -17.24 48.17 -1.26
CA ASN A 93 -18.21 47.74 -2.27
C ASN A 93 -18.31 46.22 -2.40
N ALA A 94 -17.44 45.45 -1.74
CA ALA A 94 -17.45 44.00 -1.77
C ALA A 94 -18.61 43.44 -0.93
N PRO A 95 -19.20 42.29 -1.31
CA PRO A 95 -20.23 41.65 -0.51
C PRO A 95 -19.75 41.32 0.92
N PRO A 96 -20.67 41.21 1.92
CA PRO A 96 -20.31 41.00 3.32
C PRO A 96 -19.42 39.77 3.57
N GLU A 97 -19.55 38.72 2.77
CA GLU A 97 -18.71 37.53 2.84
C GLU A 97 -17.24 37.78 2.51
N TYR A 98 -16.94 38.72 1.59
CA TYR A 98 -15.58 39.14 1.26
C TYR A 98 -14.98 40.03 2.35
N GLN A 99 -15.79 40.91 2.96
CA GLN A 99 -15.37 41.81 4.03
C GLN A 99 -14.98 41.08 5.32
N LYS A 100 -15.55 39.89 5.57
CA LYS A 100 -15.22 39.05 6.74
C LYS A 100 -13.95 38.20 6.55
N THR A 101 -13.35 38.19 5.36
CA THR A 101 -12.09 37.47 5.10
C THR A 101 -10.87 38.28 5.55
N ILE A 102 -9.68 37.73 5.34
CA ILE A 102 -8.41 38.43 5.57
C ILE A 102 -8.33 39.80 4.87
N CYS A 103 -9.07 40.00 3.76
CA CYS A 103 -9.09 41.28 3.06
C CYS A 103 -9.76 42.40 3.90
N GLY A 104 -10.67 42.09 4.83
CA GLY A 104 -11.27 43.13 5.69
C GLY A 104 -10.37 43.62 6.83
N SER A 105 -9.36 42.82 7.19
CA SER A 105 -8.50 43.07 8.37
C SER A 105 -7.03 43.33 8.03
N SER A 106 -6.66 43.19 6.76
CA SER A 106 -5.29 43.29 6.28
C SER A 106 -5.18 44.25 5.10
N VAL A 107 -4.00 44.85 4.94
CA VAL A 107 -3.66 45.67 3.77
C VAL A 107 -2.74 44.85 2.86
N PRO A 108 -3.14 44.54 1.62
CA PRO A 108 -2.31 43.78 0.70
C PRO A 108 -1.13 44.63 0.24
N CYS A 109 0.02 43.99 0.06
CA CYS A 109 1.23 44.59 -0.49
C CYS A 109 1.65 43.83 -1.74
N SER A 110 2.09 44.56 -2.77
CA SER A 110 2.72 43.99 -3.96
C SER A 110 4.23 43.93 -3.75
N MET A 111 4.86 42.79 -4.07
CA MET A 111 6.31 42.61 -3.98
C MET A 111 6.84 42.06 -5.30
N SER A 112 7.85 42.71 -5.88
CA SER A 112 8.58 42.17 -7.04
C SER A 112 9.72 41.26 -6.57
N TYR A 113 9.92 40.14 -7.27
CA TYR A 113 11.05 39.24 -7.05
C TYR A 113 11.98 39.34 -8.26
N LYS A 114 13.15 39.96 -8.12
CA LYS A 114 14.18 39.98 -9.18
C LYS A 114 15.13 38.80 -8.99
N HIS A 115 15.29 37.99 -10.03
CA HIS A 115 16.31 36.95 -10.10
C HIS A 115 17.67 37.57 -10.43
N GLY A 116 18.66 37.40 -9.56
CA GLY A 116 20.07 37.53 -9.88
C GLY A 116 20.80 36.27 -9.42
N GLN A 117 21.06 35.33 -10.34
CA GLN A 117 21.83 34.13 -10.02
C GLN A 117 23.32 34.41 -10.19
N ASN A 118 24.13 34.07 -9.18
CA ASN A 118 25.60 34.07 -9.21
C ASN A 118 26.25 35.41 -9.64
N ARG A 119 25.66 36.55 -9.28
CA ARG A 119 26.30 37.86 -9.47
C ARG A 119 27.45 38.03 -8.47
N GLN A 120 28.61 38.46 -8.96
CA GLN A 120 29.72 38.85 -8.10
C GLN A 120 29.40 40.18 -7.40
N ILE A 121 29.53 40.18 -6.08
CA ILE A 121 29.14 41.29 -5.18
C ILE A 121 30.25 41.71 -4.20
N TRP A 122 31.41 41.06 -4.27
CA TRP A 122 32.59 41.34 -3.44
C TRP A 122 33.83 41.46 -4.33
N GLY A 123 34.67 42.46 -4.08
CA GLY A 123 35.79 42.85 -4.95
C GLY A 123 36.56 44.08 -4.45
N THR A 124 37.34 44.69 -5.34
CA THR A 124 38.15 45.91 -5.14
C THR A 124 37.33 47.13 -4.68
N GLU A 125 38.01 48.17 -4.19
CA GLU A 125 37.37 49.42 -3.74
C GLU A 125 36.53 50.08 -4.85
N LEU A 126 37.00 50.03 -6.10
CA LEU A 126 36.25 50.49 -7.27
C LEU A 126 34.95 49.69 -7.47
N GLU A 127 34.98 48.38 -7.22
CA GLU A 127 33.80 47.52 -7.31
C GLU A 127 32.82 47.77 -6.16
N ARG A 128 33.32 48.18 -4.98
CA ARG A 128 32.47 48.54 -3.82
C ARG A 128 31.56 49.71 -4.12
N ASP A 129 32.06 50.77 -4.76
CA ASP A 129 31.23 51.92 -5.14
C ASP A 129 30.22 51.59 -6.24
N VAL A 130 30.58 50.72 -7.19
CA VAL A 130 29.65 50.18 -8.19
C VAL A 130 28.54 49.35 -7.52
N GLN A 131 28.86 48.54 -6.50
CA GLN A 131 27.85 47.79 -5.75
C GLN A 131 26.96 48.73 -4.94
N ARG A 132 27.50 49.74 -4.25
CA ARG A 132 26.69 50.75 -3.53
C ARG A 132 25.67 51.42 -4.45
N ALA A 133 26.11 51.90 -5.62
CA ALA A 133 25.23 52.51 -6.60
C ALA A 133 24.15 51.53 -7.08
N PHE A 134 24.54 50.28 -7.35
CA PHE A 134 23.59 49.23 -7.72
C PHE A 134 22.56 48.96 -6.63
N TRP A 135 22.97 48.80 -5.36
CA TRP A 135 22.04 48.53 -4.26
C TRP A 135 21.13 49.72 -4.01
N GLU A 136 21.62 50.95 -4.11
CA GLU A 136 20.81 52.18 -4.04
C GLU A 136 19.73 52.22 -5.14
N GLU A 137 20.07 51.86 -6.38
CA GLU A 137 19.13 51.83 -7.50
C GLU A 137 18.16 50.63 -7.43
N SER A 138 18.65 49.47 -6.98
CA SER A 138 17.93 48.20 -7.07
C SER A 138 17.12 47.82 -5.82
N ALA A 139 17.41 48.40 -4.65
CA ALA A 139 16.81 48.04 -3.37
C ALA A 139 16.12 49.26 -2.70
N ASN A 140 14.86 49.52 -3.07
CA ASN A 140 14.01 50.43 -2.28
C ASN A 140 13.38 49.66 -1.10
N LEU A 141 14.07 49.64 0.03
CA LEU A 141 13.70 48.82 1.20
C LEU A 141 12.55 49.41 2.02
N LYS A 142 12.16 50.67 1.80
CA LYS A 142 11.11 51.37 2.57
C LYS A 142 9.75 50.67 2.56
N ASN A 143 9.46 49.90 1.50
CA ASN A 143 8.21 49.16 1.33
C ASN A 143 8.38 47.63 1.49
N ILE A 144 9.56 47.17 1.91
CA ILE A 144 9.88 45.74 2.00
C ILE A 144 9.86 45.33 3.47
N LEU A 145 9.09 44.30 3.82
CA LEU A 145 9.04 43.79 5.20
C LEU A 145 10.18 42.82 5.50
N VAL A 146 10.48 41.95 4.54
CA VAL A 146 11.49 40.89 4.67
C VAL A 146 12.24 40.76 3.35
N TYR A 147 13.57 40.75 3.43
CA TYR A 147 14.47 40.55 2.30
C TYR A 147 15.23 39.23 2.47
N ARG A 148 15.07 38.28 1.55
CA ARG A 148 15.76 36.97 1.59
C ARG A 148 16.82 36.91 0.51
N VAL A 149 18.05 36.58 0.90
CA VAL A 149 19.21 36.56 0.00
C VAL A 149 20.14 35.40 0.33
N ALA A 150 20.73 34.79 -0.69
CA ALA A 150 21.76 33.77 -0.53
C ALA A 150 23.12 34.37 -0.92
N PHE A 151 24.10 34.27 -0.04
CA PHE A 151 25.48 34.62 -0.32
C PHE A 151 26.33 33.36 -0.40
N ALA A 152 27.10 33.23 -1.47
CA ALA A 152 27.96 32.09 -1.72
C ALA A 152 29.42 32.52 -1.76
N LEU A 153 30.23 31.95 -0.87
CA LEU A 153 31.68 32.05 -0.93
C LEU A 153 32.22 30.86 -1.72
N HIS A 154 33.04 31.12 -2.74
CA HIS A 154 33.71 30.09 -3.52
C HIS A 154 35.14 29.90 -3.01
N LEU A 155 35.39 28.75 -2.38
CA LEU A 155 36.70 28.37 -1.89
C LEU A 155 37.42 27.51 -2.91
N GLN A 156 38.67 27.88 -3.20
CA GLN A 156 39.55 27.19 -4.14
C GLN A 156 40.82 26.73 -3.43
N CYS A 157 41.41 25.65 -3.92
CA CYS A 157 42.68 25.12 -3.43
C CYS A 157 43.59 24.78 -4.61
N THR A 158 44.85 25.21 -4.51
CA THR A 158 45.89 25.00 -5.51
C THR A 158 47.10 24.39 -4.81
N PRO A 159 47.79 23.40 -5.41
CA PRO A 159 49.04 22.90 -4.85
C PRO A 159 50.08 24.02 -4.84
N VAL A 160 50.79 24.17 -3.72
CA VAL A 160 51.91 25.11 -3.60
C VAL A 160 53.18 24.38 -4.05
N GLN A 161 53.92 24.98 -4.99
CA GLN A 161 55.21 24.46 -5.44
C GLN A 161 56.35 24.89 -4.51
N ASP A 162 56.34 26.17 -4.14
CA ASP A 162 57.34 26.76 -3.26
C ASP A 162 56.75 27.95 -2.49
N TRP A 163 57.46 28.43 -1.48
CA TRP A 163 57.11 29.63 -0.73
C TRP A 163 58.20 30.69 -0.87
N GLU A 164 57.80 31.93 -1.16
CA GLU A 164 58.69 33.08 -1.22
C GLU A 164 58.38 34.03 -0.06
N ASP A 165 59.40 34.42 0.69
CA ASP A 165 59.21 35.30 1.85
C ASP A 165 58.93 36.73 1.41
N ARG A 166 57.96 37.37 2.07
CA ARG A 166 57.69 38.80 1.91
C ARG A 166 58.74 39.61 2.64
N SER A 167 59.13 40.74 2.05
CA SER A 167 59.99 41.69 2.74
C SER A 167 59.25 42.34 3.92
N LEU A 168 59.97 42.72 4.97
CA LEU A 168 59.38 43.41 6.13
C LEU A 168 58.80 44.77 5.72
N ASP A 169 59.50 45.49 4.83
CA ASP A 169 59.06 46.79 4.31
C ASP A 169 57.70 46.67 3.61
N GLU A 170 57.53 45.65 2.76
CA GLU A 170 56.27 45.38 2.09
C GLU A 170 55.12 45.05 3.06
N ILE A 171 55.39 44.28 4.12
CA ILE A 171 54.39 43.96 5.13
C ILE A 171 53.96 45.23 5.88
N HIS A 172 54.91 46.07 6.30
CA HIS A 172 54.62 47.30 7.02
C HIS A 172 53.93 48.36 6.14
N ASP A 173 54.36 48.50 4.89
CA ASP A 173 53.75 49.41 3.92
C ASP A 173 52.30 49.02 3.60
N THR A 174 52.01 47.71 3.57
CA THR A 174 50.68 47.20 3.19
C THR A 174 49.72 47.14 4.38
N TYR A 175 50.18 46.76 5.57
CA TYR A 175 49.32 46.41 6.70
C TYR A 175 49.55 47.26 7.97
N GLY A 176 50.54 48.13 7.97
CA GLY A 176 50.92 48.97 9.11
C GLY A 176 51.87 48.30 10.10
N GLU A 177 52.26 49.05 11.13
CA GLU A 177 53.22 48.60 12.16
C GLU A 177 52.58 47.84 13.33
N GLU A 178 51.25 47.93 13.51
CA GLU A 178 50.55 47.29 14.62
C GLU A 178 50.13 45.86 14.28
N LEU A 179 51.03 44.90 14.55
CA LEU A 179 50.79 43.48 14.32
C LEU A 179 50.72 42.71 15.64
N TYR A 180 49.94 41.62 15.64
CA TYR A 180 49.64 40.81 16.81
C TYR A 180 49.85 39.32 16.53
N ASP A 181 50.13 38.54 17.57
CA ASP A 181 50.34 37.09 17.51
C ASP A 181 49.04 36.26 17.40
N SER A 182 47.90 36.88 17.73
CA SER A 182 46.60 36.23 17.81
C SER A 182 45.47 37.15 17.32
N PRO A 183 44.40 36.59 16.71
CA PRO A 183 43.25 37.38 16.27
C PRO A 183 42.36 37.84 17.42
N ASN A 184 42.49 37.24 18.62
CA ASN A 184 41.62 37.51 19.76
C ASN A 184 42.05 38.76 20.53
N PRO A 185 41.27 39.86 20.54
CA PRO A 185 41.65 41.09 21.21
C PRO A 185 41.92 40.94 22.71
N ASN A 186 41.35 39.91 23.34
CA ASN A 186 41.47 39.69 24.79
C ASN A 186 42.72 38.90 25.18
N THR A 187 43.37 38.23 24.23
CA THR A 187 44.51 37.34 24.51
C THR A 187 45.69 37.57 23.57
N ARG A 188 45.62 38.58 22.70
CA ARG A 188 46.67 38.89 21.74
C ARG A 188 47.74 39.77 22.36
N GLU A 189 48.99 39.51 22.01
CA GLU A 189 50.13 40.34 22.34
C GLU A 189 50.61 41.06 21.08
N ARG A 190 51.03 42.31 21.25
CA ARG A 190 51.61 43.09 20.15
C ARG A 190 53.00 42.51 19.84
N ILE A 191 53.28 42.36 18.56
CA ILE A 191 54.60 41.98 18.07
C ILE A 191 55.40 43.26 17.89
N ASP A 192 56.33 43.52 18.81
CA ASP A 192 57.14 44.75 18.80
C ASP A 192 58.25 44.72 17.73
N ASP A 193 58.79 43.55 17.41
CA ASP A 193 59.79 43.35 16.36
C ASP A 193 59.45 42.14 15.49
N LEU A 194 58.96 42.42 14.28
CA LEU A 194 58.59 41.38 13.33
C LEU A 194 59.82 40.62 12.77
N ALA A 195 61.00 41.25 12.77
CA ALA A 195 62.24 40.63 12.26
C ALA A 195 62.72 39.49 13.16
N SER A 196 62.58 39.63 14.48
CA SER A 196 62.92 38.58 15.46
C SER A 196 61.77 37.61 15.77
N TYR A 197 60.52 37.94 15.39
CA TYR A 197 59.40 37.02 15.54
C TYR A 197 59.51 35.83 14.56
N PRO A 198 59.43 34.57 15.03
CA PRO A 198 59.64 33.41 14.17
C PRO A 198 58.70 33.39 12.97
N MET A 199 59.22 33.10 11.78
CA MET A 199 58.39 32.98 10.58
C MET A 199 57.68 31.63 10.52
N LEU A 200 58.37 30.57 10.93
CA LEU A 200 57.89 29.20 10.86
C LEU A 200 57.83 28.57 12.26
N ASP A 201 56.83 27.71 12.48
CA ASP A 201 56.77 26.82 13.64
C ASP A 201 57.73 25.62 13.47
N GLU A 202 57.84 24.79 14.50
CA GLU A 202 58.67 23.57 14.48
C GLU A 202 58.27 22.56 13.38
N GLY A 203 57.04 22.66 12.87
CA GLY A 203 56.51 21.85 11.77
C GLY A 203 56.73 22.47 10.38
N GLY A 204 57.48 23.57 10.28
CA GLY A 204 57.74 24.29 9.03
C GLY A 204 56.51 25.04 8.47
N LYS A 205 55.47 25.25 9.27
CA LYS A 205 54.30 26.05 8.88
C LYS A 205 54.50 27.48 9.29
N GLU A 206 53.97 28.40 8.49
CA GLU A 206 54.03 29.82 8.80
C GLU A 206 53.30 30.13 10.11
N MET A 207 54.01 30.79 11.03
CA MET A 207 53.39 31.41 12.19
C MET A 207 52.58 32.62 11.73
N ARG A 208 51.28 32.58 11.99
CA ARG A 208 50.36 33.63 11.56
C ARG A 208 50.51 34.86 12.43
N ILE A 209 50.43 36.01 11.79
CA ILE A 209 50.35 37.32 12.44
C ILE A 209 49.05 38.00 12.03
N TYR A 210 48.58 38.95 12.83
CA TYR A 210 47.24 39.51 12.72
C TYR A 210 47.24 41.03 12.84
N GLN A 211 46.36 41.69 12.08
CA GLN A 211 46.06 43.11 12.19
C GLN A 211 45.21 43.43 13.44
N PRO A 212 45.06 44.72 13.83
CA PRO A 212 44.21 45.12 14.95
C PRO A 212 42.74 44.70 14.80
N ASN A 213 42.26 44.49 13.57
CA ASN A 213 40.91 44.02 13.25
C ASN A 213 40.75 42.47 13.29
N GLY A 214 41.85 41.72 13.53
CA GLY A 214 41.87 40.25 13.59
C GLY A 214 42.06 39.56 12.22
N GLU A 215 42.33 40.30 11.15
CA GLU A 215 42.67 39.75 9.84
C GLU A 215 44.09 39.20 9.82
N VAL A 216 44.30 38.08 9.11
CA VAL A 216 45.61 37.42 9.00
C VAL A 216 46.49 38.18 8.01
N VAL A 217 47.74 38.42 8.40
CA VAL A 217 48.81 38.90 7.53
C VAL A 217 49.72 37.73 7.18
N PHE A 218 49.86 37.45 5.89
CA PHE A 218 50.79 36.43 5.39
C PHE A 218 52.15 37.07 5.17
N ARG A 219 53.19 36.42 5.68
CA ARG A 219 54.61 36.75 5.56
C ARG A 219 55.26 36.04 4.38
N ARG A 220 54.54 35.18 3.65
CA ARG A 220 55.04 34.48 2.45
C ARG A 220 54.03 34.48 1.31
N TYR A 221 54.53 34.51 0.09
CA TYR A 221 53.83 34.22 -1.15
C TYR A 221 53.87 32.73 -1.44
N ALA A 222 52.72 32.16 -1.83
CA ALA A 222 52.69 30.83 -2.39
C ALA A 222 53.05 30.91 -3.88
N ILE A 223 54.16 30.27 -4.27
CA ILE A 223 54.46 30.04 -5.69
C ILE A 223 53.60 28.87 -6.14
N VAL A 224 52.68 29.15 -7.06
CA VAL A 224 51.78 28.18 -7.66
C VAL A 224 52.24 27.85 -9.09
N PRO A 225 51.93 26.66 -9.62
CA PRO A 225 52.28 26.30 -11.00
C PRO A 225 51.77 27.36 -12.01
N GLU A 226 52.61 27.73 -12.98
CA GLU A 226 52.25 28.70 -14.05
C GLU A 226 51.00 28.25 -14.83
N ASP A 227 50.82 26.93 -14.98
CA ASP A 227 49.59 26.34 -15.50
C ASP A 227 48.52 26.32 -14.42
N ASN A 228 47.66 27.35 -14.46
CA ASN A 228 46.39 27.52 -13.75
C ASN A 228 45.36 26.37 -13.97
N GLU A 229 45.80 25.14 -14.26
CA GLU A 229 44.99 23.96 -14.56
C GLU A 229 44.94 22.94 -13.40
N ALA A 230 45.80 23.05 -12.39
CA ALA A 230 45.93 22.04 -11.33
C ALA A 230 45.07 22.32 -10.07
N PHE A 231 43.79 22.68 -10.22
CA PHE A 231 42.94 22.94 -9.05
C PHE A 231 42.55 21.65 -8.33
N CYS A 232 42.79 21.62 -7.02
CA CYS A 232 42.38 20.52 -6.16
C CYS A 232 40.86 20.50 -6.00
N GLY A 233 40.28 19.30 -5.92
CA GLY A 233 38.89 19.12 -5.51
C GLY A 233 38.76 19.32 -4.01
N ILE A 234 37.70 19.99 -3.56
CA ILE A 234 37.44 20.19 -2.14
C ILE A 234 36.04 19.66 -1.83
N LEU A 235 35.94 18.82 -0.81
CA LEU A 235 34.70 18.26 -0.25
C LEU A 235 34.73 18.40 1.28
N CYS A 236 33.60 18.19 1.94
CA CYS A 236 33.53 18.18 3.41
C CYS A 236 33.97 16.84 3.98
N ASP A 237 34.70 16.87 5.08
CA ASP A 237 34.92 15.73 5.98
C ASP A 237 33.70 15.63 6.91
N LEU A 238 32.81 14.69 6.63
CA LEU A 238 31.52 14.55 7.30
C LEU A 238 31.67 14.20 8.79
N ASP A 239 32.72 13.48 9.18
CA ASP A 239 32.99 13.12 10.57
C ASP A 239 33.36 14.35 11.39
N LYS A 240 34.20 15.23 10.82
CA LYS A 240 34.61 16.48 11.49
C LYS A 240 33.56 17.59 11.40
N SER A 241 32.76 17.58 10.34
CA SER A 241 31.79 18.64 10.05
C SER A 241 30.67 18.77 11.09
N ARG A 242 30.42 17.72 11.89
CA ARG A 242 29.47 17.79 13.01
C ARG A 242 29.84 18.90 14.01
N ALA A 243 31.13 19.12 14.25
CA ALA A 243 31.63 20.16 15.16
C ALA A 243 31.35 21.59 14.68
N LEU A 244 31.04 21.79 13.39
CA LEU A 244 30.66 23.11 12.86
C LEU A 244 29.33 23.62 13.43
N PHE A 245 28.45 22.70 13.86
CA PHE A 245 27.07 22.99 14.22
C PHE A 245 26.74 22.70 15.69
N ILE A 246 27.46 21.76 16.34
CA ILE A 246 27.20 21.30 17.71
C ILE A 246 28.18 21.92 18.71
N ALA A 247 27.73 22.15 19.95
CA ALA A 247 28.61 22.55 21.04
C ALA A 247 29.39 21.37 21.64
N PRO A 248 30.71 21.49 21.90
CA PRO A 248 31.37 20.54 22.77
C PRO A 248 30.89 20.80 24.20
N GLU A 249 29.92 20.03 24.69
CA GLU A 249 29.56 19.99 26.11
C GLU A 249 29.70 18.55 26.62
N VAL A 250 30.50 18.41 27.67
CA VAL A 250 30.47 17.39 28.72
C VAL A 250 29.86 16.04 28.31
N LEU A 251 30.76 15.09 28.06
CA LEU A 251 30.48 13.67 28.26
C LEU A 251 30.09 13.49 29.74
N ASP A 252 28.80 13.60 30.06
CA ASP A 252 28.22 12.87 31.18
C ASP A 252 26.89 12.30 30.72
N ILE A 253 26.83 10.99 30.86
CA ILE A 253 25.81 10.06 30.46
C ILE A 253 24.58 10.28 31.34
N ASP A 254 23.42 10.44 30.71
CA ASP A 254 22.21 9.75 31.19
C ASP A 254 21.45 9.27 29.95
N ASP A 255 21.78 8.03 29.55
CA ASP A 255 21.10 7.21 28.54
C ASP A 255 19.69 6.82 29.02
N SER A 256 18.82 7.79 29.31
CA SER A 256 17.46 7.47 29.77
C SER A 256 16.32 8.31 29.20
N ASP A 257 16.56 9.20 28.25
CA ASP A 257 15.49 9.84 27.47
C ASP A 257 15.78 9.68 25.97
N GLU A 258 15.71 8.45 25.48
CA GLU A 258 15.44 8.12 24.07
C GLU A 258 14.03 8.63 23.69
N ASP A 259 13.86 9.95 23.66
CA ASP A 259 12.96 10.63 22.74
C ASP A 259 13.83 11.41 21.76
N ASP A 260 14.84 10.73 21.20
CA ASP A 260 15.25 11.02 19.85
C ASP A 260 13.95 11.00 19.04
N ILE A 261 13.68 12.11 18.36
CA ILE A 261 12.68 12.12 17.32
C ILE A 261 13.24 11.15 16.28
N ASP A 262 12.85 9.88 16.42
CA ASP A 262 12.70 8.89 15.38
C ASP A 262 11.84 9.56 14.32
N ILE A 263 12.48 10.39 13.50
CA ILE A 263 12.11 10.47 12.10
C ILE A 263 12.49 9.09 11.60
N ASP A 264 11.56 8.17 11.82
CA ASP A 264 11.51 6.87 11.22
C ASP A 264 11.89 7.07 9.73
N PRO A 265 13.11 6.66 9.31
CA PRO A 265 13.47 6.73 7.92
C PRO A 265 12.64 5.74 7.09
N PHE A 266 11.80 4.90 7.73
CA PHE A 266 10.88 3.92 7.14
C PHE A 266 9.45 4.46 6.91
N ARG A 267 9.28 5.77 6.68
CA ARG A 267 8.00 6.33 6.23
C ARG A 267 7.61 5.72 4.87
N ASP A 268 6.54 4.91 4.87
CA ASP A 268 6.05 4.12 3.73
C ASP A 268 5.76 5.00 2.49
N ASP A 269 6.27 4.59 1.32
CA ASP A 269 6.06 5.20 -0.01
C ASP A 269 4.58 5.27 -0.46
N ASN A 270 3.63 4.90 0.41
CA ASN A 270 2.20 4.88 0.17
C ASN A 270 1.41 6.01 0.86
N ASP A 271 2.05 6.82 1.71
CA ASP A 271 1.37 7.97 2.30
C ASP A 271 1.50 9.20 1.38
N ASP A 272 0.33 9.72 1.04
CA ASP A 272 0.08 10.88 0.20
C ASP A 272 1.02 12.06 0.53
N PRO A 273 1.74 12.63 -0.46
CA PRO A 273 2.61 13.80 -0.26
C PRO A 273 1.88 15.06 0.25
N ASN A 274 0.54 15.01 0.39
CA ASN A 274 -0.29 16.06 0.98
C ASN A 274 -0.54 15.93 2.50
N ASP A 275 -0.05 14.90 3.20
CA ASP A 275 -0.11 14.85 4.68
C ASP A 275 1.05 15.67 5.29
N VAL A 276 1.10 16.94 4.89
CA VAL A 276 1.90 17.96 5.56
C VAL A 276 1.18 18.22 6.88
N GLY A 277 1.84 17.84 7.99
CA GLY A 277 1.32 18.00 9.34
C GLY A 277 0.68 19.37 9.54
N GLU A 278 -0.50 19.35 10.15
CA GLU A 278 -1.22 20.50 10.66
C GLU A 278 -0.24 21.53 11.25
N PHE A 279 -0.29 22.73 10.69
CA PHE A 279 0.28 23.94 11.28
C PHE A 279 -0.34 24.11 12.67
N ASP A 280 0.37 23.69 13.70
CA ASP A 280 0.08 24.09 15.07
C ASP A 280 0.68 25.49 15.28
N ASP A 281 -0.12 26.51 14.93
CA ASP A 281 0.20 27.94 15.06
C ASP A 281 0.46 28.38 16.53
N HIS A 282 0.37 27.47 17.50
CA HIS A 282 0.75 27.71 18.89
C HIS A 282 2.17 27.21 19.27
N ALA A 283 2.90 26.57 18.35
CA ALA A 283 4.28 26.14 18.57
C ALA A 283 5.31 27.30 18.43
N GLU A 284 5.06 28.29 17.57
CA GLU A 284 6.00 29.41 17.36
C GLU A 284 6.15 30.31 18.59
N LEU A 285 5.06 30.48 19.37
CA LEU A 285 5.07 31.29 20.59
C LEU A 285 5.73 30.57 21.79
N ARG A 286 5.71 29.22 21.83
CA ARG A 286 6.49 28.45 22.83
C ARG A 286 7.97 28.30 22.44
N ALA A 287 8.29 28.34 21.14
CA ALA A 287 9.66 28.28 20.65
C ALA A 287 10.50 29.52 21.02
N HIS A 288 9.88 30.68 21.21
CA HIS A 288 10.60 31.90 21.61
C HIS A 288 11.12 31.91 23.06
N ARG A 289 10.65 31.02 23.94
CA ARG A 289 11.20 30.88 25.31
C ARG A 289 12.31 29.83 25.47
N LYS A 290 12.60 29.04 24.43
CA LYS A 290 13.67 28.01 24.42
C LYS A 290 14.88 28.38 23.55
N GLN A 291 15.03 29.66 23.18
CA GLN A 291 15.95 30.10 22.12
C GLN A 291 17.44 30.22 22.52
N VAL A 292 17.85 29.66 23.68
CA VAL A 292 19.24 29.75 24.18
C VAL A 292 20.00 28.41 24.13
N LYS A 293 19.38 27.28 23.76
CA LYS A 293 20.09 25.98 23.64
C LYS A 293 19.49 25.04 22.60
N ARG A 294 19.70 25.26 21.29
CA ARG A 294 19.42 24.21 20.29
C ARG A 294 20.52 24.14 19.24
N ASP A 295 21.05 22.93 19.09
CA ASP A 295 21.92 22.54 17.97
C ASP A 295 21.23 22.82 16.64
N VAL A 296 21.99 23.26 15.65
CA VAL A 296 21.51 23.46 14.28
C VAL A 296 21.20 22.10 13.67
N LYS A 297 20.02 21.93 13.06
CA LYS A 297 19.71 20.71 12.30
C LYS A 297 20.55 20.68 11.02
N PHE A 298 21.24 19.59 10.75
CA PHE A 298 22.04 19.40 9.54
C PHE A 298 21.84 18.00 8.94
N ARG A 299 22.19 17.86 7.66
CA ARG A 299 22.14 16.64 6.88
C ARG A 299 23.43 16.48 6.09
N PHE A 300 23.92 15.26 6.05
CA PHE A 300 25.09 14.88 5.26
C PHE A 300 24.67 14.18 3.98
N PHE A 301 25.43 14.46 2.93
CA PHE A 301 25.24 13.92 1.60
C PHE A 301 26.58 13.34 1.13
N PRO A 302 26.84 12.05 1.40
CA PRO A 302 28.10 11.44 1.06
C PRO A 302 28.31 11.40 -0.46
N ALA A 303 29.54 11.64 -0.91
CA ALA A 303 29.87 11.71 -2.33
C ALA A 303 30.60 10.45 -2.79
N ALA A 304 30.35 10.03 -4.03
CA ALA A 304 31.11 8.98 -4.71
C ALA A 304 31.16 7.63 -3.97
N PHE A 305 30.10 7.27 -3.25
CA PHE A 305 30.01 6.10 -2.36
C PHE A 305 30.97 6.12 -1.15
N THR A 306 31.57 7.26 -0.85
CA THR A 306 32.33 7.41 0.39
C THR A 306 31.36 7.60 1.56
N HIS A 307 31.72 7.10 2.75
CA HIS A 307 30.93 7.33 3.98
C HIS A 307 31.22 8.71 4.59
N THR A 308 32.48 9.11 4.56
CA THR A 308 33.02 10.19 5.40
C THR A 308 33.29 11.48 4.63
N ILE A 309 33.10 11.50 3.30
CA ILE A 309 33.42 12.66 2.46
C ILE A 309 32.17 13.06 1.67
N GLY A 310 31.83 14.34 1.64
CA GLY A 310 30.62 14.74 0.91
C GLY A 310 30.25 16.21 0.99
N GLN A 311 28.94 16.44 1.07
CA GLN A 311 28.30 17.75 1.09
C GLN A 311 27.39 17.85 2.33
N ILE A 312 27.04 19.08 2.70
CA ILE A 312 26.28 19.38 3.91
C ILE A 312 25.16 20.35 3.58
N GLN A 313 23.99 20.13 4.18
CA GLN A 313 22.94 21.16 4.26
C GLN A 313 22.50 21.30 5.72
N ALA A 314 22.28 22.53 6.17
CA ALA A 314 21.89 22.84 7.54
C ALA A 314 20.82 23.93 7.59
N ASP A 315 19.94 23.86 8.59
CA ASP A 315 18.88 24.82 8.88
C ASP A 315 19.39 25.90 9.86
N GLY A 316 20.56 26.46 9.56
CA GLY A 316 21.20 27.50 10.37
C GLY A 316 22.68 27.70 10.00
N PRO A 317 23.33 28.76 10.52
CA PRO A 317 24.74 29.03 10.26
C PRO A 317 25.65 28.06 11.04
N ILE A 318 26.90 27.92 10.58
CA ILE A 318 27.96 27.35 11.43
C ILE A 318 28.24 28.26 12.63
N ARG A 319 28.73 27.69 13.74
CA ARG A 319 28.91 28.43 15.01
C ARG A 319 29.79 29.68 14.91
N PRO A 320 30.96 29.67 14.22
CA PRO A 320 31.76 30.89 14.06
C PRO A 320 31.00 32.02 13.35
N LEU A 321 30.18 31.69 12.34
CA LEU A 321 29.37 32.66 11.61
C LEU A 321 28.23 33.21 12.47
N ALA A 322 27.59 32.36 13.29
CA ALA A 322 26.51 32.77 14.19
C ALA A 322 26.94 33.94 15.10
N ARG A 323 28.14 33.84 15.71
CA ARG A 323 28.69 34.89 16.59
C ARG A 323 28.90 36.22 15.86
N LYS A 324 29.31 36.17 14.59
CA LYS A 324 29.51 37.38 13.77
C LYS A 324 28.17 38.00 13.37
N VAL A 325 27.17 37.18 13.02
CA VAL A 325 25.80 37.66 12.73
C VAL A 325 25.18 38.30 13.98
N GLU A 326 25.42 37.77 15.17
CA GLU A 326 25.01 38.38 16.43
C GLU A 326 25.65 39.76 16.65
N ALA A 327 26.94 39.91 16.33
CA ALA A 327 27.62 41.20 16.41
C ALA A 327 26.99 42.23 15.47
N ILE A 328 26.78 41.87 14.19
CA ILE A 328 26.10 42.73 13.20
C ILE A 328 24.72 43.16 13.70
N ASN A 329 23.96 42.21 14.28
CA ASN A 329 22.64 42.48 14.84
C ASN A 329 22.61 43.42 16.06
N ARG A 330 23.76 43.71 16.70
CA ARG A 330 23.83 44.74 17.75
C ARG A 330 23.91 46.14 17.13
N ASP A 331 24.53 46.27 15.97
CA ASP A 331 24.84 47.56 15.35
C ASP A 331 23.71 48.06 14.45
N VAL A 332 22.97 47.16 13.80
CA VAL A 332 21.95 47.51 12.79
C VAL A 332 20.51 47.52 13.31
N ARG A 333 20.31 47.20 14.59
CA ARG A 333 18.98 46.99 15.18
C ARG A 333 18.35 48.33 15.57
N ALA A 334 17.09 48.52 15.18
CA ALA A 334 16.36 49.77 15.44
C ALA A 334 16.23 50.14 16.92
N ARG A 335 16.05 49.15 17.80
CA ARG A 335 15.96 49.36 19.26
C ARG A 335 16.17 48.08 20.07
N PRO A 336 16.63 48.19 21.34
CA PRO A 336 16.68 47.06 22.26
C PRO A 336 15.31 46.37 22.42
N GLY A 337 15.29 45.05 22.53
CA GLY A 337 14.05 44.26 22.73
C GLY A 337 13.28 43.85 21.48
N VAL A 338 13.60 44.40 20.29
CA VAL A 338 13.12 43.85 19.01
C VAL A 338 13.99 42.66 18.61
N GLY A 339 13.39 41.63 18.01
CA GLY A 339 14.10 40.43 17.53
C GLY A 339 15.22 40.76 16.53
N PRO A 340 16.11 39.81 16.21
CA PRO A 340 17.25 40.08 15.33
C PRO A 340 16.78 40.52 13.93
N PRO A 341 17.34 41.61 13.37
CA PRO A 341 17.07 42.03 12.00
C PRO A 341 17.68 41.11 10.94
N VAL A 342 18.84 40.49 11.19
CA VAL A 342 19.51 39.57 10.26
C VAL A 342 19.51 38.16 10.85
N ALA A 343 18.93 37.20 10.14
CA ALA A 343 18.90 35.80 10.55
C ALA A 343 19.45 34.89 9.43
N CYS A 344 20.46 34.08 9.75
CA CYS A 344 20.90 33.02 8.83
C CYS A 344 19.97 31.82 8.97
N SER A 345 19.16 31.57 7.94
CA SER A 345 18.08 30.58 7.96
C SER A 345 18.49 29.21 7.43
N ARG A 346 19.46 29.17 6.50
CA ARG A 346 19.99 27.93 5.93
C ARG A 346 21.45 28.09 5.56
N ASN A 347 22.18 26.99 5.58
CA ASN A 347 23.55 26.88 5.12
C ASN A 347 23.70 25.63 4.23
N GLN A 348 24.52 25.73 3.19
CA GLN A 348 24.92 24.60 2.36
C GLN A 348 26.42 24.67 2.09
N ILE A 349 27.11 23.54 2.23
CA ILE A 349 28.52 23.39 1.88
C ILE A 349 28.62 22.27 0.87
N TYR A 350 28.92 22.60 -0.38
CA TYR A 350 28.91 21.62 -1.47
C TYR A 350 29.92 21.98 -2.54
N ASN A 351 30.34 20.99 -3.34
CA ASN A 351 31.17 21.25 -4.50
C ASN A 351 30.29 21.65 -5.70
N ASP A 352 30.66 22.73 -6.36
CA ASP A 352 29.90 23.32 -7.47
C ASP A 352 29.95 22.49 -8.77
N LEU A 353 30.72 21.39 -8.82
CA LEU A 353 30.63 20.36 -9.86
C LEU A 353 29.17 19.97 -10.14
N SER A 354 28.36 19.94 -9.08
CA SER A 354 26.92 19.66 -9.15
C SER A 354 26.12 20.64 -10.02
N HIS A 355 26.61 21.86 -10.26
CA HIS A 355 26.03 22.82 -11.21
C HIS A 355 26.55 22.60 -12.63
N HIS A 356 27.81 22.22 -12.79
CA HIS A 356 28.40 21.92 -14.11
C HIS A 356 27.82 20.67 -14.78
N THR A 357 27.35 19.71 -13.99
CA THR A 357 26.72 18.47 -14.49
C THR A 357 25.20 18.57 -14.63
N ARG A 358 24.61 19.76 -14.42
CA ARG A 358 23.19 20.03 -14.61
C ARG A 358 22.96 20.78 -15.92
N LEU A 359 22.04 20.28 -16.75
CA LEU A 359 21.58 21.02 -17.94
C LEU A 359 20.61 22.16 -17.57
N SER A 360 19.91 22.03 -16.45
CA SER A 360 19.05 23.04 -15.81
C SER A 360 18.74 22.64 -14.37
N ALA A 361 18.02 23.49 -13.61
CA ALA A 361 17.69 23.29 -12.19
C ALA A 361 17.02 21.94 -11.84
N GLY A 362 16.44 21.23 -12.83
CA GLY A 362 15.84 19.90 -12.67
C GLY A 362 16.35 18.81 -13.63
N GLN A 363 17.48 19.01 -14.32
CA GLN A 363 17.95 18.11 -15.40
C GLN A 363 19.34 17.51 -15.16
N HIS A 364 19.64 17.03 -13.95
CA HIS A 364 20.85 16.23 -13.73
C HIS A 364 20.70 14.83 -14.35
N ILE A 365 21.65 14.40 -15.19
CA ILE A 365 21.52 13.14 -15.96
C ILE A 365 21.36 11.92 -15.03
N ALA A 366 22.10 11.87 -13.92
CA ALA A 366 21.99 10.76 -12.96
C ALA A 366 20.64 10.69 -12.22
N GLN A 367 19.86 11.79 -12.19
CA GLN A 367 18.59 11.84 -11.45
C GLN A 367 17.38 11.39 -12.28
N ARG A 368 17.53 11.28 -13.60
CA ARG A 368 16.39 11.14 -14.53
C ARG A 368 15.91 9.69 -14.73
N GLY A 369 16.73 8.69 -14.39
CA GLY A 369 16.39 7.29 -14.64
C GLY A 369 16.11 6.99 -16.13
N ILE A 370 16.92 7.58 -17.03
CA ILE A 370 16.68 7.58 -18.48
C ILE A 370 16.73 6.15 -19.03
N LEU A 371 17.63 5.31 -18.54
CA LEU A 371 17.82 3.95 -19.04
C LEU A 371 16.63 3.06 -18.66
N THR A 372 16.21 3.10 -17.39
CA THR A 372 15.00 2.42 -16.89
C THR A 372 13.75 2.92 -17.61
N GLY A 373 13.57 4.23 -17.74
CA GLY A 373 12.44 4.80 -18.47
C GLY A 373 12.42 4.38 -19.94
N THR A 374 13.59 4.30 -20.59
CA THR A 374 13.69 3.84 -21.98
C THR A 374 13.35 2.36 -22.10
N ALA A 375 13.89 1.51 -21.21
CA ALA A 375 13.63 0.07 -21.20
C ALA A 375 12.14 -0.23 -20.95
N ALA A 376 11.52 0.45 -19.98
CA ALA A 376 10.09 0.38 -19.71
C ALA A 376 9.23 0.90 -20.89
N GLY A 377 9.79 1.74 -21.76
CA GLY A 377 9.12 2.21 -22.99
C GLY A 377 8.67 1.09 -23.93
N ALA A 378 9.23 -0.11 -23.83
CA ALA A 378 8.70 -1.29 -24.53
C ALA A 378 7.27 -1.65 -24.07
N TYR A 379 6.85 -1.25 -22.88
CA TYR A 379 5.50 -1.43 -22.37
C TYR A 379 4.55 -0.26 -22.75
N ALA A 380 5.01 0.66 -23.61
CA ALA A 380 4.17 1.74 -24.11
C ALA A 380 3.08 1.20 -25.06
N HIS A 381 1.88 1.79 -24.95
CA HIS A 381 0.67 1.37 -25.66
C HIS A 381 -0.17 2.54 -26.19
N THR A 382 0.16 3.77 -25.80
CA THR A 382 -0.48 4.98 -26.34
C THR A 382 0.48 5.60 -27.35
N TRP A 383 -0.06 6.32 -28.32
CA TRP A 383 0.77 7.01 -29.32
C TRP A 383 1.76 7.98 -28.66
N GLN A 384 1.32 8.70 -27.63
CA GLN A 384 2.18 9.62 -26.87
C GLN A 384 3.32 8.87 -26.17
N SER A 385 3.01 7.83 -25.39
CA SER A 385 4.03 7.04 -24.68
C SER A 385 4.97 6.32 -25.64
N GLU A 386 4.48 5.83 -26.79
CA GLU A 386 5.33 5.21 -27.81
C GLU A 386 6.26 6.22 -28.48
N SER A 387 5.77 7.44 -28.76
CA SER A 387 6.60 8.54 -29.28
C SER A 387 7.71 8.91 -28.30
N ILE A 388 7.38 9.04 -27.01
CA ILE A 388 8.35 9.26 -25.93
C ILE A 388 9.37 8.12 -25.87
N ALA A 389 8.92 6.86 -25.94
CA ALA A 389 9.80 5.70 -25.92
C ALA A 389 10.75 5.66 -27.11
N SER A 390 10.29 6.00 -28.32
CA SER A 390 11.14 6.05 -29.51
C SER A 390 12.18 7.18 -29.46
N LYS A 391 11.80 8.36 -28.93
CA LYS A 391 12.74 9.46 -28.72
C LYS A 391 13.81 9.07 -27.69
N SER A 392 13.38 8.51 -26.56
CA SER A 392 14.27 8.07 -25.47
C SER A 392 15.22 6.96 -25.93
N TYR A 393 14.72 5.99 -26.71
CA TYR A 393 15.56 4.96 -27.31
C TYR A 393 16.59 5.54 -28.28
N GLY A 394 16.19 6.49 -29.14
CA GLY A 394 17.13 7.18 -30.03
C GLY A 394 18.25 7.89 -29.27
N GLN A 395 17.90 8.57 -28.17
CA GLN A 395 18.86 9.22 -27.28
C GLN A 395 19.83 8.22 -26.64
N VAL A 396 19.32 7.18 -25.97
CA VAL A 396 20.14 6.17 -25.27
C VAL A 396 21.00 5.36 -26.25
N SER A 397 20.50 5.10 -27.46
CA SER A 397 21.28 4.39 -28.49
C SER A 397 22.44 5.21 -29.05
N SER A 398 22.36 6.54 -28.97
CA SER A 398 23.45 7.42 -29.38
C SER A 398 24.55 7.51 -28.33
N ILE A 399 24.17 7.63 -27.06
CA ILE A 399 25.09 7.67 -25.91
C ILE A 399 24.37 7.23 -24.64
N LEU A 400 24.99 6.34 -23.87
CA LEU A 400 24.44 5.91 -22.59
C LEU A 400 24.48 7.07 -21.57
N PRO A 401 23.48 7.19 -20.67
CA PRO A 401 23.42 8.32 -19.73
C PRO A 401 24.67 8.49 -18.87
N HIS A 402 25.23 7.40 -18.34
CA HIS A 402 26.44 7.44 -17.53
C HIS A 402 27.68 7.84 -18.36
N SER A 403 27.74 7.46 -19.64
CA SER A 403 28.83 7.85 -20.55
C SER A 403 28.77 9.33 -20.92
N ALA A 404 27.57 9.85 -21.14
CA ALA A 404 27.34 11.28 -21.35
C ALA A 404 27.77 12.10 -20.13
N LEU A 405 27.38 11.65 -18.92
CA LEU A 405 27.78 12.30 -17.67
C LEU A 405 29.29 12.21 -17.41
N ALA A 406 29.92 11.05 -17.67
CA ALA A 406 31.38 10.91 -17.56
C ALA A 406 32.13 11.88 -18.49
N THR A 407 31.59 12.12 -19.69
CA THR A 407 32.13 13.12 -20.62
C THR A 407 31.99 14.54 -20.08
N GLN A 408 30.84 14.89 -19.50
CA GLN A 408 30.65 16.19 -18.85
C GLN A 408 31.65 16.39 -17.70
N ILE A 409 31.80 15.38 -16.84
CA ILE A 409 32.73 15.40 -15.70
C ILE A 409 34.18 15.58 -16.14
N ARG A 410 34.61 14.89 -17.21
CA ARG A 410 35.97 15.03 -17.76
C ARG A 410 36.27 16.42 -18.33
N ASN A 411 35.24 17.15 -18.73
CA ASN A 411 35.38 18.49 -19.32
C ASN A 411 35.35 19.62 -18.27
N VAL A 412 35.17 19.31 -16.99
CA VAL A 412 35.18 20.31 -15.91
C VAL A 412 36.61 20.75 -15.62
N LYS A 413 36.89 22.02 -15.90
CA LYS A 413 38.23 22.62 -15.72
C LYS A 413 38.47 23.18 -14.32
N LYS A 414 37.41 23.62 -13.64
CA LYS A 414 37.48 24.23 -12.29
C LYS A 414 36.31 23.74 -11.46
N SER A 415 36.55 23.57 -10.17
CA SER A 415 35.50 23.35 -9.18
C SER A 415 35.84 24.07 -7.89
N TYR A 416 34.83 24.57 -7.20
CA TYR A 416 34.93 25.27 -5.93
C TYR A 416 34.14 24.54 -4.85
N LEU A 417 34.64 24.60 -3.61
CA LEU A 417 33.76 24.37 -2.47
C LEU A 417 32.95 25.64 -2.26
N ARG A 418 31.64 25.53 -2.47
CA ARG A 418 30.69 26.60 -2.30
C ARG A 418 30.13 26.56 -0.89
N PHE A 419 30.44 27.60 -0.11
CA PHE A 419 29.84 27.88 1.20
C PHE A 419 28.70 28.88 1.01
N GLU A 420 27.48 28.37 0.93
CA GLU A 420 26.29 29.14 0.63
C GLU A 420 25.44 29.34 1.88
N ASN A 421 25.11 30.59 2.20
CA ASN A 421 24.35 30.97 3.38
C ASN A 421 23.11 31.78 2.97
N VAL A 422 21.93 31.36 3.43
CA VAL A 422 20.67 32.03 3.15
C VAL A 422 20.28 32.90 4.34
N PHE A 423 20.31 34.21 4.14
CA PHE A 423 19.93 35.20 5.12
C PHE A 423 18.49 35.67 4.89
N THR A 424 17.75 35.79 5.99
CA THR A 424 16.46 36.47 6.07
C THR A 424 16.68 37.77 6.85
N ILE A 425 16.42 38.89 6.20
CA ILE A 425 16.64 40.23 6.75
C ILE A 425 15.27 40.88 6.97
N HIS A 426 14.91 41.08 8.23
CA HIS A 426 13.68 41.73 8.66
C HIS A 426 13.86 43.24 8.67
N ILE A 427 13.49 43.89 7.57
CA ILE A 427 13.70 45.33 7.35
C ILE A 427 12.99 46.17 8.42
N ASN A 428 11.82 45.74 8.89
CA ASN A 428 11.09 46.42 9.96
C ASN A 428 11.75 46.36 11.35
N ARG A 429 12.79 45.54 11.52
CA ARG A 429 13.62 45.46 12.74
C ARG A 429 14.96 46.20 12.59
N LEU A 430 15.29 46.60 11.36
CA LEU A 430 16.47 47.38 11.00
C LEU A 430 16.24 48.85 11.37
N ASP A 431 17.29 49.56 11.78
CA ASP A 431 17.23 51.02 11.95
C ASP A 431 16.68 51.69 10.68
N PRO A 432 15.67 52.58 10.77
CA PRO A 432 15.09 53.26 9.60
C PRO A 432 16.09 54.04 8.75
N SER A 433 17.20 54.51 9.32
CA SER A 433 18.29 55.16 8.59
C SER A 433 18.96 54.24 7.57
N LEU A 434 18.84 52.93 7.75
CA LEU A 434 19.43 51.89 6.90
C LEU A 434 18.46 51.39 5.80
N HIS A 435 17.29 52.01 5.63
CA HIS A 435 16.28 51.61 4.61
C HIS A 435 16.58 52.12 3.20
N ASN A 436 17.73 52.75 2.97
CA ASN A 436 18.25 53.07 1.63
C ASN A 436 19.27 52.01 1.20
N GLY A 437 19.39 51.77 -0.09
CA GLY A 437 20.18 50.66 -0.62
C GLY A 437 21.68 50.81 -0.34
N ARG A 438 22.21 52.04 -0.33
CA ARG A 438 23.60 52.33 0.00
C ARG A 438 23.93 51.98 1.46
N ALA A 439 23.18 52.53 2.41
CA ALA A 439 23.38 52.27 3.83
C ALA A 439 23.10 50.80 4.18
N PHE A 440 22.13 50.17 3.52
CA PHE A 440 21.90 48.73 3.65
C PHE A 440 23.09 47.91 3.16
N PHE A 441 23.70 48.29 2.04
CA PHE A 441 24.90 47.62 1.57
C PHE A 441 26.05 47.78 2.57
N ASP A 442 26.36 49.01 2.98
CA ASP A 442 27.50 49.33 3.85
C ASP A 442 27.37 48.72 5.27
N HIS A 443 26.16 48.68 5.83
CA HIS A 443 25.95 48.27 7.23
C HIS A 443 25.36 46.87 7.39
N VAL A 444 24.79 46.26 6.33
CA VAL A 444 24.19 44.92 6.41
C VAL A 444 24.85 43.95 5.45
N VAL A 445 24.85 44.23 4.14
CA VAL A 445 25.35 43.28 3.14
C VAL A 445 26.85 43.07 3.28
N GLU A 446 27.62 44.16 3.31
CA GLU A 446 29.07 44.11 3.36
C GLU A 446 29.60 43.47 4.66
N PRO A 447 29.08 43.82 5.87
CA PRO A 447 29.48 43.14 7.09
C PRO A 447 29.11 41.64 7.10
N VAL A 448 27.98 41.25 6.50
CA VAL A 448 27.61 39.82 6.36
C VAL A 448 28.57 39.07 5.44
N LEU A 449 28.97 39.69 4.32
CA LEU A 449 29.96 39.12 3.40
C LEU A 449 31.33 38.99 4.09
N SER A 450 31.79 40.04 4.78
CA SER A 450 33.03 40.03 5.58
C SER A 450 32.99 38.95 6.68
N ALA A 451 31.84 38.79 7.36
CA ALA A 451 31.66 37.74 8.36
C ALA A 451 31.79 36.33 7.76
N CYS A 452 31.33 36.11 6.53
CA CYS A 452 31.46 34.82 5.84
C CYS A 452 32.90 34.50 5.42
N SER A 453 33.74 35.51 5.18
CA SER A 453 35.16 35.36 4.85
C SER A 453 36.11 35.49 6.05
N HIS A 454 35.59 35.74 7.26
CA HIS A 454 36.39 35.95 8.46
C HIS A 454 37.31 34.75 8.77
N SER A 455 38.49 35.02 9.34
CA SER A 455 39.54 34.04 9.61
C SER A 455 39.04 32.80 10.39
N ASP A 456 38.32 33.01 11.49
CA ASP A 456 37.71 31.91 12.29
C ASP A 456 36.70 31.04 11.50
N VAL A 457 35.89 31.66 10.64
CA VAL A 457 34.90 30.96 9.80
C VAL A 457 35.64 30.10 8.78
N CYS A 458 36.60 30.70 8.07
CA CYS A 458 37.43 30.00 7.10
C CYS A 458 38.28 28.89 7.75
N ALA A 459 38.81 29.10 8.96
CA ALA A 459 39.59 28.10 9.69
C ALA A 459 38.74 26.88 10.06
N ALA A 460 37.52 27.11 10.57
CA ALA A 460 36.59 26.02 10.90
C ALA A 460 36.20 25.21 9.65
N ILE A 461 35.92 25.88 8.53
CA ILE A 461 35.63 25.22 7.25
C ILE A 461 36.86 24.40 6.80
N LYS A 462 38.06 24.98 6.82
CA LYS A 462 39.31 24.27 6.44
C LYS A 462 39.58 23.02 7.29
N GLN A 463 39.25 23.04 8.59
CA GLN A 463 39.41 21.87 9.46
C GLN A 463 38.39 20.76 9.17
N SER A 464 37.28 21.11 8.51
CA SER A 464 36.16 20.21 8.21
C SER A 464 36.10 19.83 6.73
N THR A 465 37.18 20.01 5.98
CA THR A 465 37.25 19.70 4.54
C THR A 465 38.36 18.72 4.22
N VAL A 466 38.15 17.96 3.15
CA VAL A 466 39.15 17.10 2.51
C VAL A 466 39.55 17.71 1.19
N VAL A 467 40.87 17.80 0.95
CA VAL A 467 41.45 18.25 -0.30
C VAL A 467 41.88 17.03 -1.12
N LEU A 468 41.29 16.89 -2.29
CA LEU A 468 41.60 15.86 -3.27
C LEU A 468 42.52 16.44 -4.35
N ARG A 469 43.50 15.66 -4.80
CA ARG A 469 44.37 16.07 -5.91
C ARG A 469 43.55 16.39 -7.16
N HIS A 470 44.04 17.33 -7.96
CA HIS A 470 43.41 17.77 -9.21
C HIS A 470 43.24 16.63 -10.24
N ASP A 471 44.09 15.60 -10.21
CA ASP A 471 44.00 14.45 -11.11
C ASP A 471 43.02 13.37 -10.60
N VAL A 472 42.59 13.45 -9.35
CA VAL A 472 41.63 12.56 -8.69
C VAL A 472 40.22 13.11 -8.78
N PHE A 473 39.99 14.40 -8.49
CA PHE A 473 38.67 15.02 -8.58
C PHE A 473 38.53 15.78 -9.91
N PRO A 474 37.43 15.63 -10.66
CA PRO A 474 36.19 14.90 -10.33
C PRO A 474 36.15 13.43 -10.79
N LYS A 475 37.26 12.87 -11.28
CA LYS A 475 37.34 11.48 -11.80
C LYS A 475 36.95 10.42 -10.76
N LEU A 476 37.05 10.72 -9.47
CA LEU A 476 36.58 9.87 -8.38
C LEU A 476 35.16 9.33 -8.63
N TYR A 477 34.22 10.19 -9.05
CA TYR A 477 32.85 9.77 -9.35
C TYR A 477 32.77 8.76 -10.49
N ILE A 478 33.66 8.87 -11.49
CA ILE A 478 33.74 7.93 -12.61
C ILE A 478 34.32 6.59 -12.11
N TRP A 479 35.41 6.63 -11.34
CA TRP A 479 36.07 5.42 -10.86
C TRP A 479 35.17 4.60 -9.92
N THR A 480 34.53 5.24 -8.94
CA THR A 480 33.70 4.52 -7.96
C THR A 480 32.38 4.02 -8.55
N SER A 481 31.82 4.72 -9.55
CA SER A 481 30.63 4.24 -10.26
C SER A 481 30.91 3.23 -11.38
N THR A 482 32.17 3.04 -11.77
CA THR A 482 32.54 2.16 -12.91
C THR A 482 31.89 0.77 -12.80
N PRO A 483 31.95 0.03 -11.67
CA PRO A 483 31.38 -1.31 -11.58
C PRO A 483 29.87 -1.35 -11.89
N ILE A 484 29.10 -0.39 -11.39
CA ILE A 484 27.66 -0.34 -11.67
C ILE A 484 27.35 0.13 -13.09
N THR A 485 28.15 1.04 -13.66
CA THR A 485 27.94 1.50 -15.04
C THR A 485 28.24 0.41 -16.07
N ILE A 486 29.27 -0.42 -15.85
CA ILE A 486 29.56 -1.60 -16.68
C ILE A 486 28.39 -2.58 -16.62
N LEU A 487 27.86 -2.86 -15.41
CA LEU A 487 26.72 -3.76 -15.28
C LEU A 487 25.45 -3.20 -15.96
N MET A 488 25.21 -1.89 -15.88
CA MET A 488 24.12 -1.25 -16.61
C MET A 488 24.26 -1.41 -18.12
N GLU A 489 25.48 -1.23 -18.64
CA GLU A 489 25.79 -1.40 -20.07
C GLU A 489 25.61 -2.85 -20.52
N GLU A 490 26.12 -3.82 -19.77
CA GLU A 490 25.95 -5.25 -20.07
C GLU A 490 24.48 -5.65 -20.07
N ILE A 491 23.69 -5.20 -19.09
CA ILE A 491 22.25 -5.49 -19.05
C ILE A 491 21.53 -4.86 -20.24
N TRP A 492 21.86 -3.61 -20.56
CA TRP A 492 21.29 -2.91 -21.69
C TRP A 492 21.59 -3.62 -23.01
N LEU A 493 22.85 -3.95 -23.27
CA LEU A 493 23.29 -4.55 -24.53
C LEU A 493 22.82 -6.00 -24.70
N ARG A 494 22.75 -6.79 -23.64
CA ARG A 494 22.39 -8.22 -23.73
C ARG A 494 20.89 -8.49 -23.62
N TYR A 495 20.18 -7.83 -22.70
CA TYR A 495 18.80 -8.21 -22.37
C TYR A 495 17.75 -7.20 -22.83
N VAL A 496 18.10 -5.92 -22.97
CA VAL A 496 17.12 -4.87 -23.28
C VAL A 496 17.15 -4.48 -24.75
N ARG A 497 18.30 -4.01 -25.23
CA ARG A 497 18.50 -3.49 -26.59
C ARG A 497 18.11 -4.50 -27.68
N PRO A 498 18.49 -5.80 -27.63
CA PRO A 498 18.12 -6.75 -28.68
C PRO A 498 16.61 -6.94 -28.80
N VAL A 499 15.90 -6.94 -27.66
CA VAL A 499 14.43 -7.05 -27.65
C VAL A 499 13.78 -5.80 -28.23
N MET A 500 14.31 -4.61 -27.89
CA MET A 500 13.84 -3.35 -28.45
C MET A 500 14.11 -3.22 -29.96
N GLU A 501 15.27 -3.68 -30.44
CA GLU A 501 15.61 -3.70 -31.86
C GLU A 501 14.73 -4.68 -32.64
N LYS A 502 14.54 -5.90 -32.13
CA LYS A 502 13.62 -6.89 -32.71
C LYS A 502 12.21 -6.33 -32.84
N ARG A 503 11.74 -5.59 -31.83
CA ARG A 503 10.44 -4.88 -31.85
C ARG A 503 10.36 -3.83 -32.96
N ARG A 504 11.40 -3.01 -33.13
CA ARG A 504 11.45 -2.00 -34.21
C ARG A 504 11.53 -2.65 -35.59
N ALA A 505 12.32 -3.70 -35.74
CA ALA A 505 12.54 -4.44 -36.99
C ALA A 505 11.27 -5.17 -37.47
N ALA A 506 10.48 -5.72 -36.55
CA ALA A 506 9.20 -6.37 -36.87
C ALA A 506 8.11 -5.39 -37.37
N GLY A 507 8.46 -4.14 -37.67
CA GLY A 507 7.52 -3.17 -38.20
C GLY A 507 6.39 -2.86 -37.21
N VAL A 508 6.61 -3.08 -35.90
CA VAL A 508 5.72 -2.58 -34.85
C VAL A 508 5.92 -1.06 -34.77
N ARG A 509 5.62 -0.36 -35.87
CA ARG A 509 5.48 1.09 -35.95
C ARG A 509 4.09 1.45 -35.46
N GLN A 510 4.10 2.10 -34.30
CA GLN A 510 3.30 3.24 -33.85
C GLN A 510 2.10 3.63 -34.73
N ALA A 511 0.91 3.36 -34.20
CA ALA A 511 -0.42 3.61 -34.76
C ALA A 511 -0.90 2.70 -35.93
N PRO A 512 -2.06 2.04 -35.80
CA PRO A 512 -2.83 1.68 -36.97
C PRO A 512 -3.33 2.97 -37.62
N SER A 513 -3.06 3.13 -38.90
CA SER A 513 -3.84 4.01 -39.78
C SER A 513 -5.32 3.59 -39.65
N SER A 514 -6.06 4.31 -38.80
CA SER A 514 -7.51 4.49 -38.71
C SER A 514 -8.51 3.33 -38.91
N ARG A 515 -8.17 2.09 -39.29
CA ARG A 515 -9.20 1.06 -39.61
C ARG A 515 -8.94 -0.38 -39.20
N SER A 516 -7.77 -0.75 -38.67
CA SER A 516 -7.57 -2.08 -38.08
C SER A 516 -6.88 -1.98 -36.73
N ARG A 517 -7.70 -1.86 -35.68
CA ARG A 517 -7.29 -1.82 -34.26
C ARG A 517 -7.53 -3.20 -33.63
N SER A 518 -6.86 -4.23 -34.11
CA SER A 518 -6.86 -5.51 -33.43
C SER A 518 -6.09 -5.40 -32.11
N THR A 519 -6.58 -6.16 -31.13
CA THR A 519 -6.02 -6.57 -29.83
C THR A 519 -4.49 -6.46 -29.75
N PRO A 520 -3.86 -6.12 -28.60
CA PRO A 520 -2.42 -6.34 -28.45
C PRO A 520 -2.14 -7.80 -28.81
N SER A 521 -1.61 -8.03 -30.02
CA SER A 521 -1.42 -9.38 -30.52
C SER A 521 -0.53 -10.11 -29.54
N ILE A 522 -0.77 -11.41 -29.33
CA ILE A 522 0.11 -12.32 -28.57
C ILE A 522 1.59 -12.11 -28.93
N ALA A 523 1.87 -11.77 -30.20
CA ALA A 523 3.20 -11.40 -30.69
C ALA A 523 3.88 -10.22 -29.95
N ARG A 524 3.14 -9.30 -29.32
CA ARG A 524 3.69 -8.16 -28.55
C ARG A 524 4.17 -8.56 -27.15
N LEU A 525 3.59 -9.62 -26.56
CA LEU A 525 3.97 -10.09 -25.21
C LEU A 525 5.37 -10.72 -25.19
N GLY A 526 5.83 -11.28 -26.31
CA GLY A 526 7.20 -11.80 -26.48
C GLY A 526 8.22 -10.76 -26.98
N MET A 527 7.85 -9.48 -27.06
CA MET A 527 8.68 -8.39 -27.61
C MET A 527 8.82 -7.22 -26.63
N VAL A 528 8.94 -7.55 -25.35
CA VAL A 528 9.26 -6.63 -24.26
C VAL A 528 10.40 -7.21 -23.42
N PRO A 529 11.33 -6.38 -22.90
CA PRO A 529 12.36 -6.85 -21.98
C PRO A 529 11.75 -7.54 -20.77
N GLU A 530 12.44 -8.50 -20.15
CA GLU A 530 11.92 -9.11 -18.93
C GLU A 530 11.92 -8.10 -17.75
N PRO A 531 10.86 -8.04 -16.92
CA PRO A 531 10.69 -7.01 -15.89
C PRO A 531 11.85 -6.91 -14.91
N GLN A 532 12.41 -8.05 -14.49
CA GLN A 532 13.52 -8.09 -13.54
C GLN A 532 14.75 -7.31 -14.04
N TRP A 533 14.99 -7.27 -15.36
CA TRP A 533 16.09 -6.47 -15.92
C TRP A 533 15.81 -4.97 -15.84
N ILE A 534 14.55 -4.56 -15.99
CA ILE A 534 14.13 -3.15 -15.84
C ILE A 534 14.28 -2.73 -14.37
N GLU A 535 13.94 -3.60 -13.43
CA GLU A 535 14.12 -3.34 -12.00
C GLU A 535 15.59 -3.30 -11.59
N ILE A 536 16.45 -4.20 -12.09
CA ILE A 536 17.89 -4.14 -11.82
C ILE A 536 18.49 -2.84 -12.39
N LEU A 537 18.11 -2.44 -13.61
CA LEU A 537 18.50 -1.12 -14.14
C LEU A 537 18.06 0.02 -13.23
N ALA A 538 16.86 -0.07 -12.64
CA ALA A 538 16.36 0.95 -11.72
C ALA A 538 17.19 1.00 -10.42
N ILE A 539 17.57 -0.14 -9.86
CA ILE A 539 18.47 -0.22 -8.70
C ILE A 539 19.82 0.44 -9.04
N LEU A 540 20.38 0.14 -10.21
CA LEU A 540 21.67 0.67 -10.65
C LEU A 540 21.62 2.18 -10.93
N GLU A 541 20.56 2.67 -11.59
CA GLU A 541 20.39 4.11 -11.82
C GLU A 541 20.15 4.89 -10.52
N ARG A 542 19.43 4.32 -9.54
CA ARG A 542 19.28 4.91 -8.21
C ARG A 542 20.60 4.92 -7.44
N SER A 543 21.38 3.84 -7.51
CA SER A 543 22.72 3.78 -6.93
C SER A 543 23.66 4.81 -7.58
N PHE A 544 23.57 4.97 -8.90
CA PHE A 544 24.31 5.99 -9.65
C PHE A 544 23.88 7.41 -9.24
N ASN A 545 22.58 7.64 -9.03
CA ASN A 545 22.08 8.90 -8.48
C ASN A 545 22.64 9.18 -7.09
N PHE A 546 22.64 8.18 -6.20
CA PHE A 546 23.22 8.29 -4.87
C PHE A 546 24.72 8.60 -4.92
N CYS A 547 25.48 7.94 -5.79
CA CYS A 547 26.90 8.23 -6.03
C CYS A 547 27.16 9.72 -6.26
N HIS A 548 26.31 10.39 -7.04
CA HIS A 548 26.48 11.79 -7.41
C HIS A 548 25.87 12.79 -6.43
N THR A 549 24.84 12.40 -5.67
CA THR A 549 24.06 13.33 -4.85
C THR A 549 24.16 13.09 -3.34
N GLY A 550 24.56 11.89 -2.92
CA GLY A 550 24.54 11.47 -1.52
C GLY A 550 23.17 11.40 -0.88
N ASN A 551 22.09 11.60 -1.64
CA ASN A 551 20.76 11.74 -1.08
C ASN A 551 20.06 10.38 -1.01
N ALA A 552 19.92 9.83 0.20
CA ALA A 552 19.26 8.56 0.44
C ALA A 552 17.79 8.51 -0.03
N ILE A 553 17.11 9.66 -0.19
CA ILE A 553 15.73 9.73 -0.70
C ILE A 553 15.61 9.13 -2.12
N CYS A 554 16.70 9.08 -2.90
CA CYS A 554 16.65 8.47 -4.22
C CYS A 554 16.62 6.93 -4.20
N LEU A 555 16.88 6.31 -3.05
CA LEU A 555 16.93 4.86 -2.91
C LEU A 555 15.51 4.28 -2.71
N SER A 556 15.20 3.15 -3.34
CA SER A 556 13.92 2.47 -3.16
C SER A 556 13.98 1.60 -1.91
N GLN A 557 13.13 1.83 -0.91
CA GLN A 557 13.27 1.13 0.37
C GLN A 557 13.05 -0.38 0.24
N LYS A 558 11.92 -0.80 -0.32
CA LYS A 558 11.49 -2.20 -0.29
C LYS A 558 12.44 -3.12 -1.07
N LEU A 559 12.63 -2.87 -2.37
CA LEU A 559 13.45 -3.75 -3.21
C LEU A 559 14.95 -3.65 -2.89
N MET A 560 15.48 -2.44 -2.72
CA MET A 560 16.92 -2.27 -2.52
C MET A 560 17.38 -2.69 -1.11
N GLN A 561 16.46 -2.80 -0.13
CA GLN A 561 16.76 -3.39 1.17
C GLN A 561 16.87 -4.91 1.09
N GLN A 562 15.95 -5.58 0.38
CA GLN A 562 15.99 -7.05 0.18
C GLN A 562 17.20 -7.51 -0.64
N THR A 563 17.73 -6.64 -1.50
CA THR A 563 18.94 -6.90 -2.27
C THR A 563 20.22 -6.43 -1.58
N PHE A 564 20.11 -5.95 -0.33
CA PHE A 564 21.17 -5.36 0.48
C PHE A 564 21.85 -4.12 -0.11
N THR A 565 21.37 -3.59 -1.24
CA THR A 565 21.93 -2.38 -1.85
C THR A 565 21.81 -1.16 -0.95
N ASN A 566 20.65 -0.97 -0.31
CA ASN A 566 20.45 0.17 0.60
C ASN A 566 21.42 0.14 1.76
N ARG A 567 21.51 -1.02 2.44
CA ARG A 567 22.40 -1.18 3.60
C ARG A 567 23.85 -0.94 3.21
N ALA A 568 24.30 -1.53 2.11
CA ALA A 568 25.65 -1.34 1.61
C ALA A 568 25.95 0.14 1.34
N LEU A 569 25.06 0.85 0.64
CA LEU A 569 25.24 2.27 0.31
C LEU A 569 25.25 3.18 1.55
N LEU A 570 24.35 2.94 2.50
CA LEU A 570 24.24 3.75 3.73
C LEU A 570 25.42 3.53 4.68
N ASP A 571 25.95 2.31 4.72
CA ASP A 571 27.17 1.99 5.48
C ASP A 571 28.46 2.42 4.73
N GLY A 572 28.33 3.04 3.55
CA GLY A 572 29.46 3.56 2.75
C GLY A 572 30.25 2.50 1.97
N TYR A 573 29.64 1.36 1.70
CA TYR A 573 30.16 0.34 0.80
C TYR A 573 29.64 0.54 -0.63
N MET A 574 30.27 -0.17 -1.57
CA MET A 574 29.78 -0.25 -2.95
C MET A 574 28.41 -0.97 -3.01
N PRO A 575 27.57 -0.65 -4.00
CA PRO A 575 26.27 -1.31 -4.20
C PRO A 575 26.37 -2.85 -4.19
N LEU A 576 25.57 -3.49 -3.35
CA LEU A 576 25.41 -4.95 -3.30
C LEU A 576 24.07 -5.35 -3.94
N LEU A 577 24.03 -6.43 -4.72
CA LEU A 577 22.82 -6.95 -5.40
C LEU A 577 22.52 -8.40 -4.98
N ALA A 578 22.68 -8.71 -3.69
CA ALA A 578 22.54 -10.06 -3.19
C ALA A 578 21.12 -10.60 -3.44
N GLY A 579 21.01 -11.88 -3.82
CA GLY A 579 19.74 -12.56 -4.08
C GLY A 579 19.09 -12.24 -5.44
N ALA A 580 19.15 -11.00 -5.92
CA ALA A 580 18.55 -10.60 -7.19
C ALA A 580 19.35 -10.98 -8.44
N LEU A 581 20.68 -11.11 -8.30
CA LEU A 581 21.58 -11.39 -9.42
C LEU A 581 22.52 -12.55 -9.07
N LYS A 582 22.61 -13.51 -9.99
CA LYS A 582 23.55 -14.65 -9.94
C LYS A 582 24.48 -14.58 -11.14
N LEU A 583 25.68 -15.15 -11.02
CA LEU A 583 26.57 -15.35 -12.17
C LEU A 583 26.43 -16.78 -12.67
N ASN A 584 26.29 -16.95 -13.99
CA ASN A 584 26.28 -18.28 -14.59
C ASN A 584 27.64 -18.96 -14.40
N SER A 585 27.67 -20.16 -13.81
CA SER A 585 28.91 -20.89 -13.55
C SER A 585 29.58 -21.46 -14.80
N ALA A 586 28.83 -21.65 -15.90
CA ALA A 586 29.38 -22.21 -17.13
C ALA A 586 30.30 -21.23 -17.89
N ASP A 587 29.98 -19.93 -17.85
CA ASP A 587 30.72 -18.87 -18.56
C ASP A 587 31.31 -17.80 -17.62
N GLY A 588 31.12 -17.94 -16.30
CA GLY A 588 31.73 -17.13 -15.22
C GLY A 588 31.36 -15.64 -15.14
N ALA A 589 30.83 -15.04 -16.21
CA ALA A 589 30.71 -13.58 -16.34
C ALA A 589 29.32 -13.08 -16.79
N ILE A 590 28.36 -13.97 -17.03
CA ILE A 590 27.02 -13.57 -17.50
C ILE A 590 26.06 -13.42 -16.30
N PRO A 591 25.48 -12.23 -16.07
CA PRO A 591 24.50 -12.06 -15.00
C PRO A 591 23.20 -12.79 -15.34
N ILE A 592 22.58 -13.42 -14.35
CA ILE A 592 21.27 -14.06 -14.42
C ILE A 592 20.41 -13.49 -13.30
N ALA A 593 19.18 -13.10 -13.64
CA ALA A 593 18.14 -12.69 -12.70
C ALA A 593 16.97 -13.69 -12.79
N PRO A 594 16.99 -14.78 -12.01
CA PRO A 594 15.92 -15.78 -12.01
C PRO A 594 14.64 -15.19 -11.40
N LEU A 595 13.54 -15.29 -12.15
CA LEU A 595 12.29 -14.64 -11.80
C LEU A 595 11.59 -15.31 -10.61
N ASP A 596 11.77 -16.62 -10.44
CA ASP A 596 11.25 -17.43 -9.34
C ASP A 596 11.92 -17.15 -7.99
N LEU A 597 13.09 -16.51 -7.99
CA LEU A 597 13.82 -16.09 -6.78
C LEU A 597 13.78 -14.57 -6.57
N TRP A 598 12.92 -13.87 -7.32
CA TRP A 598 12.81 -12.42 -7.20
C TRP A 598 12.20 -12.03 -5.83
N PRO A 599 12.69 -10.96 -5.17
CA PRO A 599 12.15 -10.54 -3.88
C PRO A 599 10.66 -10.18 -3.93
N THR A 600 9.90 -10.60 -2.91
CA THR A 600 8.46 -10.34 -2.80
C THR A 600 8.06 -9.64 -1.50
N THR A 601 6.86 -9.05 -1.49
CA THR A 601 6.15 -8.70 -0.25
C THR A 601 5.70 -9.95 0.50
N GLU A 602 5.21 -9.78 1.73
CA GLU A 602 4.56 -10.84 2.51
C GLU A 602 3.39 -11.48 1.75
N ASP A 603 2.65 -10.70 0.96
CA ASP A 603 1.55 -11.15 0.11
C ASP A 603 2.00 -11.78 -1.23
N GLY A 604 3.31 -12.04 -1.40
CA GLY A 604 3.87 -12.67 -2.59
C GLY A 604 3.91 -11.79 -3.85
N GLN A 605 3.80 -10.46 -3.71
CA GLN A 605 3.88 -9.52 -4.83
C GLN A 605 5.34 -9.15 -5.12
N PRO A 606 5.78 -9.09 -6.39
CA PRO A 606 7.17 -8.75 -6.71
C PRO A 606 7.50 -7.31 -6.31
N LEU A 607 8.65 -7.13 -5.64
CA LEU A 607 9.15 -5.81 -5.27
C LEU A 607 9.73 -5.06 -6.47
N VAL A 608 9.62 -3.73 -6.45
CA VAL A 608 9.93 -2.84 -7.58
C VAL A 608 10.69 -1.60 -7.14
N ALA A 609 11.58 -1.09 -7.99
CA ALA A 609 12.29 0.18 -7.86
C ALA A 609 12.03 1.15 -9.04
N SER A 610 11.41 0.69 -10.14
CA SER A 610 11.26 1.47 -11.37
C SER A 610 10.05 2.43 -11.41
N LYS A 611 9.13 2.35 -10.44
CA LYS A 611 7.84 3.10 -10.42
C LYS A 611 8.01 4.59 -10.73
N THR A 612 8.85 5.30 -9.96
CA THR A 612 9.05 6.74 -10.09
C THR A 612 9.48 7.14 -11.51
N SER A 613 10.48 6.45 -12.07
CA SER A 613 10.97 6.74 -13.43
C SER A 613 9.89 6.49 -14.49
N GLN A 614 9.09 5.44 -14.34
CA GLN A 614 8.00 5.14 -15.27
C GLN A 614 6.85 6.14 -15.16
N VAL A 615 6.44 6.52 -13.95
CA VAL A 615 5.35 7.47 -13.72
C VAL A 615 5.72 8.86 -14.23
N TYR A 616 6.94 9.34 -13.98
CA TYR A 616 7.40 10.62 -14.53
C TYR A 616 7.54 10.61 -16.05
N THR A 617 7.89 9.47 -16.65
CA THR A 617 8.11 9.38 -18.12
C THR A 617 6.81 9.14 -18.89
N TYR A 618 5.90 8.30 -18.38
CA TYR A 618 4.73 7.80 -19.11
C TYR A 618 3.40 7.91 -18.36
N GLY A 619 3.40 8.24 -17.07
CA GLY A 619 2.22 8.36 -16.22
C GLY A 619 1.76 7.05 -15.56
N GLU A 620 0.84 7.18 -14.60
CA GLU A 620 0.37 6.06 -13.74
C GLU A 620 -0.24 4.91 -14.53
N SER A 621 -0.98 5.19 -15.61
CA SER A 621 -1.62 4.14 -16.42
C SER A 621 -0.62 3.22 -17.12
N HIS A 622 0.57 3.74 -17.48
CA HIS A 622 1.65 2.92 -18.02
C HIS A 622 2.22 2.02 -16.94
N TRP A 623 2.51 2.60 -15.77
CA TRP A 623 3.02 1.89 -14.60
C TRP A 623 2.11 0.72 -14.19
N SER A 624 0.80 0.93 -14.06
CA SER A 624 -0.13 -0.13 -13.66
C SER A 624 -0.11 -1.33 -14.62
N ARG A 625 0.07 -1.09 -15.92
CA ARG A 625 0.16 -2.16 -16.93
C ARG A 625 1.48 -2.92 -16.86
N TYR A 626 2.58 -2.20 -16.71
CA TYR A 626 3.90 -2.79 -16.51
C TYR A 626 3.89 -3.68 -15.26
N TYR A 627 3.41 -3.15 -14.13
CA TYR A 627 3.37 -3.87 -12.86
C TYR A 627 2.45 -5.10 -12.93
N ALA A 628 1.31 -5.01 -13.61
CA ALA A 628 0.46 -6.18 -13.86
C ALA A 628 1.18 -7.27 -14.66
N GLN A 629 1.92 -6.92 -15.71
CA GLN A 629 2.73 -7.88 -16.46
C GLN A 629 3.82 -8.51 -15.60
N PHE A 630 4.45 -7.72 -14.72
CA PHE A 630 5.45 -8.25 -13.80
C PHE A 630 4.84 -9.24 -12.81
N ARG A 631 3.73 -8.88 -12.15
CA ARG A 631 2.98 -9.79 -11.26
C ARG A 631 2.66 -11.13 -11.94
N ILE A 632 2.17 -11.07 -13.18
CA ILE A 632 1.82 -12.27 -13.96
C ILE A 632 3.04 -13.15 -14.22
N LYS A 633 4.10 -12.58 -14.81
CA LYS A 633 5.31 -13.35 -15.14
C LYS A 633 5.95 -13.95 -13.89
N HIS A 634 6.06 -13.15 -12.83
CA HIS A 634 6.63 -13.56 -11.56
C HIS A 634 5.86 -14.71 -10.91
N ARG A 635 4.54 -14.54 -10.72
CA ARG A 635 3.73 -15.55 -10.04
C ARG A 635 3.62 -16.84 -10.82
N ILE A 636 3.60 -16.79 -12.16
CA ILE A 636 3.66 -18.00 -12.98
C ILE A 636 5.03 -18.69 -12.81
N ALA A 637 6.13 -17.94 -12.81
CA ALA A 637 7.47 -18.51 -12.61
C ALA A 637 7.57 -19.23 -11.25
N VAL A 638 7.13 -18.58 -10.17
CA VAL A 638 7.13 -19.16 -8.81
C VAL A 638 6.22 -20.38 -8.72
N ALA A 639 4.96 -20.27 -9.19
CA ALA A 639 3.98 -21.36 -9.07
C ALA A 639 4.40 -22.60 -9.86
N THR A 640 5.14 -22.43 -10.95
CA THR A 640 5.52 -23.53 -11.85
C THR A 640 6.94 -24.02 -11.69
N ALA A 641 7.71 -23.49 -10.73
CA ALA A 641 9.13 -23.81 -10.57
C ALA A 641 9.40 -25.30 -10.31
N THR A 642 8.47 -26.00 -9.65
CA THR A 642 8.62 -27.41 -9.24
C THR A 642 7.77 -28.39 -10.07
N ILE A 643 7.02 -27.91 -11.06
CA ILE A 643 6.08 -28.74 -11.84
C ILE A 643 6.74 -29.13 -13.17
N HIS A 644 6.84 -30.44 -13.38
CA HIS A 644 7.46 -31.01 -14.58
C HIS A 644 6.45 -31.35 -15.68
N ASP A 645 5.17 -31.60 -15.33
CA ASP A 645 4.11 -31.90 -16.31
C ASP A 645 3.61 -30.62 -17.00
N SER A 646 3.51 -30.64 -18.33
CA SER A 646 3.17 -29.45 -19.11
C SER A 646 1.69 -29.05 -19.00
N GLU A 647 0.78 -30.01 -18.84
CA GLU A 647 -0.66 -29.75 -18.75
C GLU A 647 -1.00 -29.21 -17.36
N GLU A 648 -0.46 -29.82 -16.31
CA GLU A 648 -0.59 -29.34 -14.94
C GLU A 648 0.01 -27.92 -14.78
N ARG A 649 1.15 -27.67 -15.42
CA ARG A 649 1.80 -26.35 -15.45
C ARG A 649 0.91 -25.29 -16.10
N MET A 650 0.23 -25.63 -17.19
CA MET A 650 -0.68 -24.73 -17.90
C MET A 650 -1.92 -24.43 -17.07
N ASP A 651 -2.56 -25.45 -16.48
CA ASP A 651 -3.76 -25.28 -15.66
C ASP A 651 -3.46 -24.44 -14.41
N LEU A 652 -2.31 -24.66 -13.76
CA LEU A 652 -1.88 -23.83 -12.64
C LEU A 652 -1.61 -22.39 -13.07
N ALA A 653 -0.94 -22.17 -14.21
CA ALA A 653 -0.71 -20.82 -14.72
C ALA A 653 -2.03 -20.08 -15.00
N ILE A 654 -3.05 -20.76 -15.54
CA ILE A 654 -4.39 -20.20 -15.76
C ILE A 654 -5.09 -19.88 -14.44
N SER A 655 -4.94 -20.72 -13.41
CA SER A 655 -5.47 -20.45 -12.07
C SER A 655 -4.83 -19.20 -11.45
N VAL A 656 -3.51 -19.07 -11.54
CA VAL A 656 -2.75 -17.88 -11.08
C VAL A 656 -3.22 -16.60 -11.76
N LEU A 657 -3.52 -16.66 -13.06
CA LEU A 657 -4.07 -15.54 -13.82
C LEU A 657 -5.42 -15.06 -13.25
N GLY A 658 -6.32 -15.99 -12.92
CA GLY A 658 -7.59 -15.66 -12.26
C GLY A 658 -7.38 -14.97 -10.91
N ASP A 659 -6.45 -15.48 -10.11
CA ASP A 659 -6.14 -14.93 -8.78
C ASP A 659 -5.60 -13.49 -8.84
N ILE A 660 -4.70 -13.20 -9.78
CA ILE A 660 -4.16 -11.84 -9.98
C ILE A 660 -5.27 -10.83 -10.32
N VAL A 661 -6.25 -11.23 -11.13
CA VAL A 661 -7.40 -10.39 -11.48
C VAL A 661 -8.25 -10.07 -10.25
N VAL A 662 -8.54 -11.07 -9.43
CA VAL A 662 -9.38 -10.88 -8.24
C VAL A 662 -8.68 -10.07 -7.17
N GLN A 663 -7.37 -10.24 -6.99
CA GLN A 663 -6.56 -9.38 -6.11
C GLN A 663 -6.58 -7.92 -6.57
N ALA A 664 -6.33 -7.66 -7.86
CA ALA A 664 -6.41 -6.30 -8.42
C ALA A 664 -7.82 -5.69 -8.24
N TYR A 665 -8.86 -6.52 -8.32
CA TYR A 665 -10.23 -6.11 -8.04
C TYR A 665 -10.45 -5.69 -6.59
N GLN A 666 -9.98 -6.49 -5.63
CA GLN A 666 -10.06 -6.16 -4.20
C GLN A 666 -9.27 -4.88 -3.88
N GLU A 667 -8.06 -4.74 -4.43
CA GLU A 667 -7.22 -3.54 -4.29
C GLU A 667 -7.96 -2.27 -4.77
N ASP A 668 -8.65 -2.34 -5.91
CA ASP A 668 -9.44 -1.23 -6.45
C ASP A 668 -10.64 -0.86 -5.57
N VAL A 669 -11.35 -1.85 -5.02
CA VAL A 669 -12.48 -1.60 -4.11
C VAL A 669 -11.98 -0.96 -2.81
N VAL A 670 -10.86 -1.44 -2.27
CA VAL A 670 -10.19 -0.87 -1.10
C VAL A 670 -9.81 0.58 -1.34
N GLU A 671 -9.19 0.89 -2.48
CA GLU A 671 -8.79 2.26 -2.83
C GLU A 671 -10.02 3.17 -3.01
N MET A 672 -11.10 2.67 -3.61
CA MET A 672 -12.35 3.41 -3.72
C MET A 672 -12.93 3.77 -2.34
N VAL A 673 -12.90 2.83 -1.38
CA VAL A 673 -13.31 3.11 0.02
C VAL A 673 -12.34 4.09 0.69
N ARG A 674 -11.02 3.93 0.50
CA ARG A 674 -9.99 4.83 1.05
C ARG A 674 -10.24 6.28 0.64
N ARG A 675 -10.47 6.51 -0.66
CA ARG A 675 -10.77 7.85 -1.20
C ARG A 675 -12.05 8.44 -0.62
N ALA A 676 -13.10 7.63 -0.46
CA ALA A 676 -14.34 8.10 0.14
C ALA A 676 -14.18 8.47 1.62
N VAL A 677 -13.43 7.68 2.40
CA VAL A 677 -13.12 7.98 3.81
C VAL A 677 -12.27 9.24 3.91
N LYS A 678 -11.27 9.40 3.05
CA LYS A 678 -10.42 10.59 2.99
C LYS A 678 -11.23 11.85 2.63
N ALA A 679 -12.07 11.79 1.60
CA ALA A 679 -12.92 12.91 1.20
C ALA A 679 -13.83 13.40 2.34
N VAL A 680 -14.41 12.47 3.12
CA VAL A 680 -15.24 12.81 4.28
C VAL A 680 -14.42 13.42 5.41
N ARG A 681 -13.19 12.93 5.65
CA ARG A 681 -12.28 13.53 6.64
C ARG A 681 -11.92 14.96 6.26
N ASP A 682 -11.54 15.16 5.00
CA ASP A 682 -11.11 16.47 4.50
C ASP A 682 -12.30 17.45 4.52
N ASP A 683 -13.51 16.98 4.21
CA ASP A 683 -14.74 17.76 4.34
C ASP A 683 -15.10 18.09 5.80
N ALA A 684 -14.92 17.14 6.73
CA ALA A 684 -15.17 17.37 8.15
C ALA A 684 -14.19 18.38 8.78
N LYS A 685 -12.96 18.50 8.25
CA LYS A 685 -12.04 19.58 8.65
C LYS A 685 -12.57 20.96 8.24
N LEU A 686 -13.26 21.05 7.10
CA LEU A 686 -13.85 22.29 6.60
C LEU A 686 -15.19 22.62 7.28
N ARG A 687 -15.99 21.60 7.61
CA ARG A 687 -17.35 21.72 8.12
C ARG A 687 -17.58 20.87 9.38
N PRO A 688 -16.90 21.17 10.50
CA PRO A 688 -16.94 20.32 11.71
C PRO A 688 -18.34 20.21 12.33
N ASN A 689 -19.21 21.20 12.14
CA ASN A 689 -20.57 21.21 12.70
C ASN A 689 -21.56 20.31 11.93
N ASP A 690 -21.24 19.89 10.70
CA ASP A 690 -22.11 19.03 9.88
C ASP A 690 -22.00 17.54 10.30
N TYR A 691 -21.03 17.23 11.15
CA TYR A 691 -20.68 15.86 11.53
C TYR A 691 -20.77 15.65 13.04
N ALA A 692 -21.28 14.49 13.45
CA ALA A 692 -21.35 14.13 14.87
C ALA A 692 -19.94 13.93 15.48
N PRO A 693 -19.72 14.30 16.75
CA PRO A 693 -18.45 14.09 17.43
C PRO A 693 -17.97 12.63 17.35
N GLY A 694 -16.75 12.41 16.86
CA GLY A 694 -16.12 11.08 16.77
C GLY A 694 -16.60 10.18 15.64
N TRP A 695 -17.56 10.60 14.79
CA TRP A 695 -18.03 9.80 13.65
C TRP A 695 -16.93 9.56 12.61
N VAL A 696 -16.20 10.62 12.24
CA VAL A 696 -15.08 10.55 11.28
C VAL A 696 -13.98 9.61 11.79
N GLU A 697 -13.65 9.69 13.08
CA GLU A 697 -12.65 8.81 13.69
C GLU A 697 -13.10 7.34 13.74
N THR A 698 -14.40 7.12 13.96
CA THR A 698 -15.00 5.78 13.90
C THR A 698 -14.90 5.17 12.50
N ARG A 699 -15.18 5.96 11.45
CA ARG A 699 -15.02 5.52 10.05
C ARG A 699 -13.57 5.23 9.72
N ARG A 700 -12.64 6.10 10.15
CA ARG A 700 -11.20 5.93 9.96
C ARG A 700 -10.68 4.67 10.63
N THR A 701 -11.07 4.44 11.88
CA THR A 701 -10.69 3.25 12.65
C THR A 701 -11.26 1.98 12.01
N SER A 702 -12.53 2.01 11.60
CA SER A 702 -13.17 0.87 10.94
C SER A 702 -12.51 0.55 9.60
N PHE A 703 -12.17 1.58 8.80
CA PHE A 703 -11.41 1.41 7.55
C PHE A 703 -10.02 0.81 7.80
N ARG A 704 -9.27 1.30 8.79
CA ARG A 704 -7.94 0.77 9.13
C ARG A 704 -7.99 -0.70 9.54
N GLN A 705 -9.00 -1.09 10.32
CA GLN A 705 -9.20 -2.48 10.73
C GLN A 705 -9.65 -3.36 9.56
N TRP A 706 -10.57 -2.86 8.72
CA TRP A 706 -11.07 -3.56 7.53
C TRP A 706 -9.97 -3.77 6.47
N HIS A 707 -9.20 -2.73 6.16
CA HIS A 707 -8.11 -2.76 5.18
C HIS A 707 -7.03 -3.79 5.50
N LYS A 708 -6.80 -4.06 6.79
CA LYS A 708 -5.82 -5.06 7.26
C LYS A 708 -6.33 -6.50 7.17
N ARG A 709 -7.60 -6.72 6.79
CA ARG A 709 -8.15 -8.07 6.63
C ARG A 709 -7.61 -8.69 5.33
N LYS A 710 -7.18 -9.96 5.41
CA LYS A 710 -6.67 -10.73 4.26
C LYS A 710 -7.65 -10.75 3.08
N ASN A 711 -8.95 -10.92 3.37
CA ASN A 711 -10.02 -10.90 2.38
C ASN A 711 -11.00 -9.78 2.71
N PRO A 712 -10.82 -8.55 2.18
CA PRO A 712 -11.64 -7.40 2.55
C PRO A 712 -13.09 -7.50 2.05
N LEU A 713 -13.38 -8.37 1.09
CA LEU A 713 -14.73 -8.61 0.57
C LEU A 713 -15.38 -9.89 1.13
N ASP A 714 -14.83 -10.39 2.22
CA ASP A 714 -15.39 -11.51 3.01
C ASP A 714 -16.41 -11.00 4.04
N TYR A 715 -17.26 -11.89 4.53
CA TYR A 715 -18.08 -11.64 5.71
C TYR A 715 -17.23 -11.52 6.98
N GLY A 716 -16.19 -12.36 7.09
CA GLY A 716 -15.32 -12.46 8.27
C GLY A 716 -15.92 -13.32 9.39
N ASP A 717 -15.11 -13.63 10.41
CA ASP A 717 -15.54 -14.44 11.56
C ASP A 717 -16.54 -13.62 12.41
N ASP A 718 -17.66 -14.24 12.78
CA ASP A 718 -18.79 -13.53 13.41
C ASP A 718 -19.26 -12.26 12.65
N TYR A 719 -19.05 -12.23 11.34
CA TYR A 719 -19.46 -11.14 10.43
C TYR A 719 -18.75 -9.80 10.69
N ASP A 720 -17.56 -9.86 11.27
CA ASP A 720 -16.79 -8.68 11.67
C ASP A 720 -16.35 -7.82 10.47
N THR A 721 -15.97 -8.45 9.36
CA THR A 721 -15.34 -7.80 8.21
C THR A 721 -16.36 -6.99 7.42
N ILE A 722 -17.53 -7.56 7.13
CA ILE A 722 -18.66 -6.81 6.53
C ILE A 722 -19.16 -5.70 7.47
N SER A 723 -19.13 -5.91 8.78
CA SER A 723 -19.52 -4.91 9.78
C SER A 723 -18.55 -3.71 9.82
N LEU A 724 -17.25 -3.96 9.68
CA LEU A 724 -16.22 -2.92 9.58
C LEU A 724 -16.35 -2.13 8.26
N LEU A 725 -16.60 -2.80 7.14
CA LEU A 725 -16.84 -2.14 5.85
C LEU A 725 -18.08 -1.24 5.89
N SER A 726 -19.21 -1.77 6.34
CA SER A 726 -20.47 -1.01 6.48
C SER A 726 -20.26 0.25 7.33
N ARG A 727 -19.47 0.17 8.41
CA ARG A 727 -19.08 1.34 9.21
C ARG A 727 -18.17 2.30 8.46
N ALA A 728 -17.20 1.81 7.68
CA ALA A 728 -16.29 2.66 6.92
C ALA A 728 -17.01 3.48 5.82
N ILE A 729 -18.08 2.95 5.23
CA ILE A 729 -18.82 3.58 4.12
C ILE A 729 -20.11 4.30 4.54
N ALA A 730 -20.49 4.26 5.82
CA ALA A 730 -21.73 4.87 6.32
C ALA A 730 -21.82 6.37 5.97
N ILE A 731 -22.96 6.82 5.42
CA ILE A 731 -23.17 8.20 4.95
C ILE A 731 -23.56 9.14 6.09
N ARG A 732 -24.21 8.64 7.14
CA ARG A 732 -24.69 9.40 8.29
C ARG A 732 -24.37 8.72 9.62
N ASP A 733 -24.57 9.44 10.72
CA ASP A 733 -24.31 8.97 12.07
C ASP A 733 -25.33 7.93 12.57
N ASP A 734 -26.59 8.05 12.14
CA ASP A 734 -27.67 7.08 12.34
C ASP A 734 -27.51 5.82 11.45
N ALA A 735 -26.89 5.97 10.27
CA ALA A 735 -26.56 4.90 9.33
C ALA A 735 -25.41 3.97 9.81
N ARG A 736 -24.88 4.15 11.04
CA ARG A 736 -23.94 3.22 11.69
C ARG A 736 -24.46 1.78 11.82
N ILE A 737 -25.73 1.55 11.50
CA ILE A 737 -26.53 0.39 11.89
C ILE A 737 -27.01 -0.46 10.67
N ASP A 738 -26.88 0.05 9.43
CA ASP A 738 -27.46 -0.59 8.24
C ASP A 738 -26.54 -1.65 7.57
N PRO A 739 -27.12 -2.71 6.96
CA PRO A 739 -26.37 -3.59 6.05
C PRO A 739 -25.80 -2.80 4.85
N LEU A 740 -24.94 -3.42 4.04
CA LEU A 740 -24.42 -2.74 2.85
C LEU A 740 -25.60 -2.24 1.98
N PRO A 741 -25.58 -0.97 1.54
CA PRO A 741 -26.64 -0.39 0.72
C PRO A 741 -26.92 -1.25 -0.52
N GLN A 742 -28.14 -1.76 -0.70
CA GLN A 742 -28.42 -2.72 -1.78
C GLN A 742 -28.56 -2.03 -3.15
N ALA A 743 -27.99 -2.68 -4.17
CA ALA A 743 -28.19 -2.32 -5.58
C ALA A 743 -29.56 -2.78 -6.11
N PRO A 744 -30.03 -2.21 -7.24
CA PRO A 744 -31.25 -2.68 -7.92
C PRO A 744 -31.19 -4.18 -8.24
N GLU A 745 -30.00 -4.64 -8.66
CA GLU A 745 -29.69 -6.05 -8.80
C GLU A 745 -29.16 -6.58 -7.46
N LYS A 746 -30.03 -7.25 -6.70
CA LYS A 746 -29.73 -7.67 -5.32
C LYS A 746 -28.63 -8.73 -5.24
N SER A 747 -28.59 -9.64 -6.21
CA SER A 747 -27.64 -10.76 -6.21
C SER A 747 -27.41 -11.34 -7.59
N ILE A 748 -26.21 -11.85 -7.84
CA ILE A 748 -25.86 -12.62 -9.05
C ILE A 748 -25.02 -13.85 -8.69
N SER A 749 -24.93 -14.83 -9.59
CA SER A 749 -24.04 -15.98 -9.37
C SER A 749 -22.57 -15.59 -9.52
N VAL A 750 -21.67 -16.35 -8.89
CA VAL A 750 -20.21 -16.16 -9.05
C VAL A 750 -19.77 -16.29 -10.51
N MET A 751 -20.37 -17.22 -11.26
CA MET A 751 -20.06 -17.41 -12.68
C MET A 751 -20.53 -16.22 -13.53
N GLU A 752 -21.70 -15.65 -13.22
CA GLU A 752 -22.20 -14.44 -13.88
C GLU A 752 -21.29 -13.24 -13.60
N PHE A 753 -20.81 -13.08 -12.36
CA PHE A 753 -19.83 -12.06 -12.00
C PHE A 753 -18.51 -12.24 -12.76
N ALA A 754 -17.98 -13.46 -12.81
CA ALA A 754 -16.78 -13.78 -13.58
C ALA A 754 -16.95 -13.50 -15.08
N HIS A 755 -18.11 -13.82 -15.66
CA HIS A 755 -18.45 -13.48 -17.04
C HIS A 755 -18.46 -11.97 -17.28
N ARG A 756 -18.98 -11.17 -16.34
CA ARG A 756 -18.94 -9.70 -16.43
C ARG A 756 -17.52 -9.18 -16.43
N LEU A 757 -16.67 -9.67 -15.55
CA LEU A 757 -15.24 -9.30 -15.51
C LEU A 757 -14.53 -9.69 -16.82
N TYR A 758 -14.77 -10.91 -17.32
CA TYR A 758 -14.23 -11.36 -18.60
C TYR A 758 -14.65 -10.43 -19.75
N ASN A 759 -15.94 -10.12 -19.87
CA ASN A 759 -16.47 -9.23 -20.90
C ASN A 759 -15.86 -7.83 -20.83
N ILE A 760 -15.70 -7.27 -19.63
CA ILE A 760 -15.02 -5.97 -19.42
C ILE A 760 -13.54 -6.04 -19.83
N GLY A 761 -12.85 -7.14 -19.53
CA GLY A 761 -11.46 -7.36 -19.92
C GLY A 761 -11.24 -7.48 -21.44
N THR A 762 -12.24 -8.02 -22.16
CA THR A 762 -12.24 -8.08 -23.63
C THR A 762 -12.64 -6.75 -24.30
N ALA A 763 -13.17 -5.78 -23.54
CA ALA A 763 -13.60 -4.50 -24.09
C ALA A 763 -12.42 -3.67 -24.60
N GLN A 764 -12.56 -3.11 -25.80
CA GLN A 764 -11.47 -2.40 -26.49
C GLN A 764 -11.21 -0.99 -25.94
N ARG A 765 -12.18 -0.36 -25.27
CA ARG A 765 -12.08 1.04 -24.82
C ARG A 765 -12.27 1.13 -23.31
N ARG A 766 -11.46 1.96 -22.65
CA ARG A 766 -11.62 2.28 -21.21
C ARG A 766 -12.97 2.94 -20.90
N GLN A 767 -13.59 3.60 -21.90
CA GLN A 767 -14.95 4.16 -21.77
C GLN A 767 -16.03 3.08 -21.62
N SER A 768 -15.76 1.86 -22.07
CA SER A 768 -16.63 0.70 -21.93
C SER A 768 -16.48 0.01 -20.57
N VAL A 769 -15.59 0.50 -19.69
CA VAL A 769 -15.49 0.03 -18.31
C VAL A 769 -16.72 0.51 -17.55
N VAL A 770 -17.47 -0.47 -17.04
CA VAL A 770 -18.71 -0.30 -16.28
C VAL A 770 -18.62 -1.07 -14.96
N ALA A 771 -19.56 -0.81 -14.04
CA ALA A 771 -19.72 -1.61 -12.82
C ALA A 771 -19.77 -3.12 -13.16
N PRO A 772 -19.02 -3.97 -12.44
CA PRO A 772 -18.44 -3.73 -11.11
C PRO A 772 -17.02 -3.12 -11.09
N VAL A 773 -16.41 -2.87 -12.25
CA VAL A 773 -15.01 -2.41 -12.33
C VAL A 773 -14.92 -0.89 -12.20
N TRP A 774 -14.02 -0.43 -11.33
CA TRP A 774 -13.78 0.99 -11.15
C TRP A 774 -12.85 1.54 -12.24
N ARG A 775 -13.29 2.56 -12.97
CA ARG A 775 -12.59 3.08 -14.16
C ARG A 775 -11.19 3.63 -13.85
N GLU A 776 -10.99 4.17 -12.66
CA GLU A 776 -9.72 4.76 -12.21
C GLU A 776 -8.75 3.72 -11.66
N GLY A 777 -9.24 2.52 -11.34
CA GLY A 777 -8.45 1.43 -10.79
C GLY A 777 -7.60 0.66 -11.81
N ALA A 778 -6.80 -0.28 -11.29
CA ALA A 778 -5.88 -1.11 -12.05
C ALA A 778 -6.57 -2.36 -12.66
N THR A 779 -7.73 -2.78 -12.16
CA THR A 779 -8.40 -4.04 -12.55
C THR A 779 -8.59 -4.17 -14.06
N TRP A 780 -9.02 -3.11 -14.75
CA TRP A 780 -9.22 -3.18 -16.20
C TRP A 780 -7.90 -3.43 -16.94
N HIS A 781 -6.82 -2.79 -16.52
CA HIS A 781 -5.49 -3.02 -17.11
C HIS A 781 -5.02 -4.45 -16.84
N THR A 782 -5.19 -4.94 -15.62
CA THR A 782 -4.84 -6.30 -15.21
C THR A 782 -5.65 -7.33 -15.98
N LEU A 783 -6.97 -7.18 -16.07
CA LEU A 783 -7.86 -8.04 -16.86
C LEU A 783 -7.39 -8.14 -18.31
N HIS A 784 -7.15 -6.99 -18.96
CA HIS A 784 -6.78 -6.97 -20.36
C HIS A 784 -5.47 -7.72 -20.64
N VAL A 785 -4.46 -7.54 -19.77
CA VAL A 785 -3.17 -8.23 -19.86
C VAL A 785 -3.31 -9.72 -19.54
N THR A 786 -4.07 -10.06 -18.50
CA THR A 786 -4.28 -11.43 -18.02
C THR A 786 -4.97 -12.27 -19.08
N LEU A 787 -6.03 -11.76 -19.71
CA LEU A 787 -6.75 -12.47 -20.77
C LEU A 787 -5.87 -12.68 -22.02
N ALA A 788 -5.02 -11.71 -22.35
CA ALA A 788 -4.06 -11.84 -23.44
C ALA A 788 -3.00 -12.92 -23.14
N HIS A 789 -2.45 -12.95 -21.92
CA HIS A 789 -1.51 -13.98 -21.47
C HIS A 789 -2.16 -15.37 -21.42
N GLY A 790 -3.37 -15.48 -20.86
CA GLY A 790 -4.10 -16.74 -20.79
C GLY A 790 -4.44 -17.30 -22.17
N SER A 791 -4.83 -16.42 -23.11
CA SER A 791 -5.07 -16.81 -24.50
C SER A 791 -3.79 -17.25 -25.22
N ALA A 792 -2.64 -16.67 -24.86
CA ALA A 792 -1.33 -17.08 -25.40
C ALA A 792 -0.88 -18.44 -24.84
N LEU A 793 -1.06 -18.69 -23.54
CA LEU A 793 -0.73 -19.95 -22.88
C LEU A 793 -1.55 -21.12 -23.43
N LEU A 794 -2.85 -20.90 -23.67
CA LEU A 794 -3.73 -21.88 -24.30
C LEU A 794 -3.40 -22.12 -25.79
N GLY A 795 -2.53 -21.35 -26.42
CA GLY A 795 -2.10 -21.60 -27.80
C GLY A 795 -3.22 -21.53 -28.86
N GLN A 796 -2.96 -22.05 -30.06
CA GLN A 796 -3.94 -22.08 -31.16
C GLN A 796 -4.83 -23.34 -31.16
N GLU A 797 -4.50 -24.34 -30.35
CA GLU A 797 -5.19 -25.63 -30.30
C GLU A 797 -6.61 -25.52 -29.72
N PHE A 798 -6.86 -24.48 -28.91
CA PHE A 798 -8.16 -24.22 -28.30
C PHE A 798 -8.93 -23.17 -29.10
N SER A 799 -10.23 -23.40 -29.32
CA SER A 799 -11.13 -22.41 -29.92
C SER A 799 -11.31 -21.20 -29.00
N ASP A 800 -11.64 -20.04 -29.55
CA ASP A 800 -11.85 -18.81 -28.75
C ASP A 800 -12.97 -18.97 -27.71
N ALA A 801 -13.99 -19.78 -28.02
CA ALA A 801 -15.07 -20.10 -27.08
C ALA A 801 -14.56 -20.97 -25.90
N GLU A 802 -13.69 -21.94 -26.16
CA GLU A 802 -13.11 -22.79 -25.11
C GLU A 802 -12.12 -22.01 -24.25
N LYS A 803 -11.33 -21.11 -24.85
CA LYS A 803 -10.47 -20.17 -24.11
C LYS A 803 -11.28 -19.28 -23.19
N ALA A 804 -12.35 -18.67 -23.70
CA ALA A 804 -13.24 -17.82 -22.93
C ALA A 804 -13.83 -18.58 -21.73
N LYS A 805 -14.27 -19.82 -21.95
CA LYS A 805 -14.82 -20.69 -20.91
C LYS A 805 -13.80 -21.03 -19.83
N ARG A 806 -12.57 -21.44 -20.19
CA ARG A 806 -11.51 -21.77 -19.24
C ARG A 806 -11.06 -20.54 -18.43
N LEU A 807 -10.87 -19.39 -19.07
CA LEU A 807 -10.46 -18.16 -18.41
C LEU A 807 -11.56 -17.61 -17.49
N THR A 808 -12.82 -17.67 -17.91
CA THR A 808 -13.96 -17.26 -17.06
C THR A 808 -14.07 -18.17 -15.84
N LYS A 809 -13.91 -19.49 -16.03
CA LYS A 809 -13.89 -20.44 -14.92
C LYS A 809 -12.75 -20.14 -13.95
N ALA A 810 -11.55 -19.84 -14.43
CA ALA A 810 -10.42 -19.49 -13.58
C ALA A 810 -10.68 -18.23 -12.74
N ILE A 811 -11.32 -17.21 -13.33
CA ILE A 811 -11.76 -16.02 -12.58
C ILE A 811 -12.81 -16.41 -11.52
N ALA A 812 -13.78 -17.26 -11.86
CA ALA A 812 -14.81 -17.72 -10.91
C ALA A 812 -14.20 -18.50 -9.73
N ASP A 813 -13.28 -19.42 -10.02
CA ASP A 813 -12.57 -20.21 -9.00
C ASP A 813 -11.73 -19.29 -8.10
N ALA A 814 -11.09 -18.26 -8.66
CA ALA A 814 -10.36 -17.26 -7.90
C ALA A 814 -11.26 -16.36 -7.02
N VAL A 815 -12.47 -16.01 -7.48
CA VAL A 815 -13.46 -15.27 -6.68
C VAL A 815 -13.86 -16.05 -5.44
N LEU A 816 -14.04 -17.37 -5.58
CA LEU A 816 -14.30 -18.27 -4.45
C LEU A 816 -13.09 -18.40 -3.52
N ALA A 817 -11.88 -18.58 -4.07
CA ALA A 817 -10.65 -18.74 -3.31
C ALA A 817 -10.28 -17.49 -2.49
N ASN A 818 -10.58 -16.28 -3.00
CA ASN A 818 -10.36 -15.00 -2.32
C ASN A 818 -11.55 -14.54 -1.46
N HIS A 819 -12.54 -15.40 -1.25
CA HIS A 819 -13.72 -15.14 -0.41
C HIS A 819 -14.44 -13.83 -0.76
N VAL A 820 -14.62 -13.53 -2.04
CA VAL A 820 -15.38 -12.35 -2.47
C VAL A 820 -16.87 -12.71 -2.43
N HIS A 821 -17.60 -12.10 -1.49
CA HIS A 821 -19.04 -12.37 -1.30
C HIS A 821 -19.95 -11.22 -1.76
N PHE A 822 -19.42 -10.02 -1.91
CA PHE A 822 -20.17 -8.85 -2.34
C PHE A 822 -19.28 -7.86 -3.08
N PHE A 823 -19.91 -7.02 -3.91
CA PHE A 823 -19.19 -6.05 -4.73
C PHE A 823 -19.97 -4.74 -4.94
N PRO A 824 -19.29 -3.60 -5.09
CA PRO A 824 -19.93 -2.33 -5.41
C PRO A 824 -20.47 -2.33 -6.86
N ASN A 825 -21.72 -1.89 -7.02
CA ASN A 825 -22.45 -1.87 -8.29
C ASN A 825 -22.96 -0.45 -8.62
N LYS A 826 -23.65 -0.30 -9.76
CA LYS A 826 -24.27 0.96 -10.17
C LYS A 826 -25.43 1.33 -9.24
N SER A 827 -25.46 2.58 -8.79
CA SER A 827 -26.51 3.14 -7.92
C SER A 827 -27.86 3.42 -8.62
N GLY A 828 -27.95 3.21 -9.93
CA GLY A 828 -29.19 3.32 -10.71
C GLY A 828 -28.95 3.07 -12.21
N ASP A 829 -30.01 2.97 -13.02
CA ASP A 829 -29.89 2.59 -14.43
C ASP A 829 -29.15 3.59 -15.32
N ARG A 830 -29.09 4.85 -14.92
CA ARG A 830 -28.32 5.90 -15.61
C ARG A 830 -26.84 5.94 -15.23
N SER A 831 -26.43 5.26 -14.15
CA SER A 831 -25.03 5.20 -13.73
C SER A 831 -24.34 3.98 -14.35
N SER A 832 -23.16 4.21 -14.92
CA SER A 832 -22.28 3.15 -15.43
C SER A 832 -21.13 2.83 -14.48
N VAL A 833 -20.96 3.60 -13.39
CA VAL A 833 -19.80 3.54 -12.50
C VAL A 833 -20.18 2.84 -11.19
N PRO A 834 -19.31 2.00 -10.60
CA PRO A 834 -19.55 1.42 -9.29
C PRO A 834 -19.67 2.52 -8.22
N SER A 835 -20.57 2.31 -7.25
CA SER A 835 -20.85 3.25 -6.17
C SER A 835 -20.77 2.55 -4.81
N LEU A 836 -20.21 3.24 -3.81
CA LEU A 836 -20.24 2.76 -2.41
C LEU A 836 -21.63 2.83 -1.78
N SER A 837 -22.58 3.53 -2.42
CA SER A 837 -23.99 3.56 -2.02
C SER A 837 -24.81 2.41 -2.63
N SER A 838 -24.17 1.45 -3.31
CA SER A 838 -24.88 0.39 -4.02
C SER A 838 -24.04 -0.88 -4.13
N TRP A 839 -24.48 -1.97 -3.51
CA TRP A 839 -23.76 -3.23 -3.41
C TRP A 839 -24.64 -4.40 -3.85
N THR A 840 -24.03 -5.36 -4.55
CA THR A 840 -24.65 -6.60 -5.00
C THR A 840 -23.95 -7.77 -4.31
N TYR A 841 -24.73 -8.76 -3.86
CA TYR A 841 -24.22 -9.97 -3.24
C TYR A 841 -23.96 -11.06 -4.29
N LEU A 842 -22.98 -11.93 -4.05
CA LEU A 842 -22.67 -13.09 -4.88
C LEU A 842 -23.32 -14.34 -4.27
N GLY A 843 -24.26 -14.98 -4.97
CA GLY A 843 -25.01 -16.14 -4.47
C GLY A 843 -26.54 -15.97 -4.58
N ASN A 844 -27.31 -16.89 -4.01
CA ASN A 844 -28.77 -16.79 -3.97
C ASN A 844 -29.20 -15.86 -2.81
N PRO A 845 -30.07 -14.87 -3.06
CA PRO A 845 -30.51 -13.96 -2.01
C PRO A 845 -31.55 -14.66 -1.10
N PRO A 846 -31.66 -14.26 0.18
CA PRO A 846 -32.69 -14.77 1.08
C PRO A 846 -34.10 -14.58 0.52
N ASN A 847 -34.96 -15.59 0.66
CA ASN A 847 -36.41 -15.36 0.72
C ASN A 847 -36.69 -14.60 2.02
N ALA A 848 -37.05 -13.33 1.91
CA ALA A 848 -37.39 -12.49 3.07
C ALA A 848 -38.67 -13.03 3.74
N ALA A 849 -38.52 -13.88 4.76
CA ALA A 849 -39.59 -14.22 5.67
C ALA A 849 -39.64 -13.18 6.79
N HIS A 850 -40.84 -12.64 7.02
CA HIS A 850 -41.16 -11.55 7.96
C HIS A 850 -40.52 -11.72 9.35
N LEU A 851 -39.67 -10.77 9.74
CA LEU A 851 -39.18 -10.59 11.11
C LEU A 851 -40.32 -10.18 12.03
N ALA A 852 -40.80 -11.11 12.86
CA ALA A 852 -41.75 -10.84 13.92
C ALA A 852 -41.08 -10.02 15.04
N THR A 853 -41.60 -8.82 15.28
CA THR A 853 -41.15 -7.92 16.34
C THR A 853 -41.56 -8.41 17.73
N SER A 854 -40.61 -8.81 18.56
CA SER A 854 -40.80 -8.90 20.01
C SER A 854 -40.39 -7.58 20.67
N ARG A 855 -41.29 -7.02 21.48
CA ARG A 855 -41.13 -5.74 22.20
C ARG A 855 -40.65 -6.01 23.63
N LEU A 856 -39.60 -5.27 24.01
CA LEU A 856 -39.13 -4.87 25.35
C LEU A 856 -37.62 -5.12 25.46
N ASP A 857 -36.83 -4.10 25.09
CA ASP A 857 -35.45 -3.84 25.53
C ASP A 857 -34.98 -2.49 24.95
N SER A 858 -34.04 -1.82 25.62
CA SER A 858 -33.59 -0.45 25.32
C SER A 858 -33.08 -0.23 23.88
N VAL A 859 -33.36 0.98 23.35
CA VAL A 859 -33.23 1.36 21.92
C VAL A 859 -31.85 1.06 21.31
N GLY A 860 -30.75 1.29 22.05
CA GLY A 860 -29.38 1.03 21.54
C GLY A 860 -28.99 -0.45 21.45
N THR A 861 -29.53 -1.29 22.34
CA THR A 861 -29.22 -2.73 22.43
C THR A 861 -30.07 -3.54 21.46
N HIS A 862 -31.32 -3.11 21.24
CA HIS A 862 -32.25 -3.70 20.27
C HIS A 862 -31.76 -3.51 18.83
N LEU A 863 -31.16 -2.37 18.50
CA LEU A 863 -30.63 -2.07 17.16
C LEU A 863 -29.37 -2.88 16.82
N LYS A 864 -28.45 -3.07 17.78
CA LYS A 864 -27.30 -3.98 17.61
C LYS A 864 -27.73 -5.44 17.39
N ARG A 865 -28.75 -5.92 18.12
CA ARG A 865 -29.33 -7.26 17.90
C ARG A 865 -29.98 -7.37 16.52
N LYS A 866 -30.78 -6.39 16.09
CA LYS A 866 -31.39 -6.36 14.74
C LYS A 866 -30.37 -6.41 13.60
N ARG A 867 -29.26 -5.67 13.71
CA ARG A 867 -28.17 -5.70 12.72
C ARG A 867 -27.49 -7.06 12.67
N THR A 868 -27.12 -7.59 13.83
CA THR A 868 -26.48 -8.91 13.94
C THR A 868 -27.42 -9.98 13.37
N GLN A 869 -28.73 -9.86 13.61
CA GLN A 869 -29.74 -10.76 13.08
C GLN A 869 -29.91 -10.65 11.56
N ALA A 870 -29.96 -9.45 10.99
CA ALA A 870 -30.08 -9.25 9.54
C ALA A 870 -28.83 -9.74 8.77
N ILE A 871 -27.63 -9.51 9.31
CA ILE A 871 -26.38 -10.02 8.72
C ILE A 871 -26.29 -11.54 8.89
N ARG A 872 -26.69 -12.09 10.05
CA ARG A 872 -26.82 -13.53 10.27
C ARG A 872 -27.76 -14.17 9.26
N GLU A 873 -28.95 -13.61 9.07
CA GLU A 873 -29.92 -14.12 8.09
C GLU A 873 -29.38 -14.04 6.65
N LEU A 874 -28.64 -12.99 6.30
CA LEU A 874 -28.01 -12.89 4.99
C LEU A 874 -26.95 -13.99 4.78
N VAL A 875 -26.09 -14.23 5.77
CA VAL A 875 -25.03 -15.24 5.68
C VAL A 875 -25.56 -16.68 5.80
N GLU A 876 -26.58 -16.91 6.64
CA GLU A 876 -27.27 -18.20 6.79
C GLU A 876 -27.93 -18.69 5.49
N ASN A 877 -28.18 -17.79 4.54
CA ASN A 877 -28.75 -18.13 3.24
C ASN A 877 -27.73 -18.21 2.08
N ASP A 878 -26.46 -17.87 2.32
CA ASP A 878 -25.47 -17.61 1.26
C ASP A 878 -25.01 -18.81 0.41
N ILE A 879 -25.24 -20.09 0.65
CA ILE A 879 -24.62 -21.24 -0.08
C ILE A 879 -23.07 -21.33 -0.08
N THR A 880 -22.29 -20.24 -0.12
CA THR A 880 -20.81 -20.25 -0.15
C THR A 880 -20.18 -19.90 1.21
N ALA A 881 -20.94 -19.26 2.10
CA ALA A 881 -20.43 -18.85 3.40
C ALA A 881 -20.08 -20.04 4.30
N LYS A 882 -19.16 -19.77 5.24
CA LYS A 882 -18.76 -20.68 6.31
C LYS A 882 -19.98 -21.17 7.09
N TRP A 883 -19.94 -22.42 7.53
CA TRP A 883 -20.99 -23.03 8.33
C TRP A 883 -20.44 -24.18 9.16
N ASN A 884 -21.07 -24.44 10.30
CA ASN A 884 -20.73 -25.53 11.21
C ASN A 884 -21.84 -26.58 11.19
N ILE A 885 -21.50 -27.83 10.85
CA ILE A 885 -22.47 -28.91 10.76
C ILE A 885 -22.84 -29.50 12.12
N LEU A 886 -21.95 -29.40 13.11
CA LEU A 886 -22.21 -29.91 14.45
C LEU A 886 -23.20 -29.04 15.23
N GLU A 887 -23.18 -27.73 14.98
CA GLU A 887 -24.13 -26.74 15.50
C GLU A 887 -25.52 -26.82 14.85
N CYS A 888 -25.64 -27.41 13.66
CA CYS A 888 -26.93 -27.58 12.97
C CYS A 888 -27.78 -28.64 13.66
N THR A 889 -29.03 -28.33 14.05
CA THR A 889 -29.98 -29.37 14.46
C THR A 889 -30.47 -30.17 13.25
N ILE A 890 -31.01 -31.37 13.45
CA ILE A 890 -31.62 -32.16 12.37
C ILE A 890 -32.73 -31.35 11.67
N GLU A 891 -33.48 -30.56 12.42
CA GLU A 891 -34.53 -29.68 11.88
C GLU A 891 -33.98 -28.52 11.03
N SER A 892 -32.89 -27.86 11.47
CA SER A 892 -32.32 -26.71 10.77
C SER A 892 -31.43 -27.10 9.59
N TYR A 893 -30.97 -28.36 9.53
CA TYR A 893 -30.08 -28.88 8.48
C TYR A 893 -30.58 -28.65 7.05
N LYS A 894 -31.90 -28.66 6.83
CA LYS A 894 -32.52 -28.36 5.52
C LYS A 894 -32.06 -27.04 4.88
N ARG A 895 -31.66 -26.05 5.70
CA ARG A 895 -31.13 -24.75 5.23
C ARG A 895 -29.71 -24.85 4.66
N TYR A 896 -28.96 -25.87 5.08
CA TYR A 896 -27.54 -26.06 4.72
C TYR A 896 -27.36 -27.12 3.64
N MET A 897 -28.42 -27.84 3.27
CA MET A 897 -28.40 -28.89 2.24
C MET A 897 -28.01 -28.37 0.85
N THR A 898 -28.03 -27.06 0.59
CA THR A 898 -27.63 -26.43 -0.68
C THR A 898 -26.24 -25.79 -0.63
N ARG A 899 -25.51 -25.91 0.49
CA ARG A 899 -24.17 -25.33 0.65
C ARG A 899 -23.18 -25.99 -0.32
N THR A 900 -22.38 -25.15 -0.98
CA THR A 900 -21.34 -25.56 -1.94
C THR A 900 -19.97 -25.69 -1.29
N ARG A 901 -19.79 -25.11 -0.10
CA ARG A 901 -18.59 -25.22 0.74
C ARG A 901 -18.76 -26.34 1.78
N LEU A 902 -17.68 -27.05 2.12
CA LEU A 902 -17.66 -28.00 3.24
C LEU A 902 -17.81 -27.29 4.60
N PRO A 903 -18.41 -27.94 5.62
CA PRO A 903 -18.53 -27.37 6.95
C PRO A 903 -17.17 -27.27 7.63
N GLU A 904 -17.01 -26.31 8.55
CA GLU A 904 -15.74 -26.09 9.26
C GLU A 904 -15.34 -27.26 10.17
N ASP A 905 -16.29 -28.10 10.58
CA ASP A 905 -16.01 -29.33 11.35
C ASP A 905 -15.37 -30.45 10.51
N TRP A 906 -15.18 -30.22 9.21
CA TRP A 906 -14.41 -31.11 8.35
C TRP A 906 -12.93 -31.08 8.77
N SER A 907 -12.50 -32.13 9.45
CA SER A 907 -11.17 -32.23 10.06
C SER A 907 -10.24 -33.09 9.21
N TRP A 908 -9.68 -32.49 8.15
CA TRP A 908 -8.58 -33.07 7.39
C TRP A 908 -7.54 -32.00 7.05
N ASN A 909 -6.42 -32.03 7.76
CA ASN A 909 -5.25 -31.21 7.44
C ASN A 909 -4.29 -32.12 6.67
N GLY A 910 -3.99 -31.78 5.41
CA GLY A 910 -3.15 -32.57 4.52
C GLY A 910 -1.74 -32.89 5.05
N ASP A 911 -1.33 -32.22 6.14
CA ASP A 911 -0.05 -32.33 6.86
C ASP A 911 -0.03 -33.33 8.04
N GLN A 912 -1.13 -34.02 8.35
CA GLN A 912 -1.10 -35.06 9.39
C GLN A 912 -0.27 -36.27 8.92
N SER A 913 1.03 -36.20 9.22
CA SER A 913 2.08 -37.23 9.21
C SER A 913 1.83 -38.48 8.35
N LEU A 914 2.69 -38.66 7.35
CA LEU A 914 2.94 -39.89 6.57
C LEU A 914 3.21 -41.17 7.40
N GLU A 915 3.11 -41.12 8.73
CA GLU A 915 3.35 -42.25 9.64
C GLU A 915 2.30 -43.37 9.55
N GLY A 916 1.26 -43.22 8.73
CA GLY A 916 0.18 -44.20 8.60
C GLY A 916 -0.32 -44.43 7.18
N ASN A 917 0.27 -45.41 6.50
CA ASN A 917 -0.21 -46.11 5.30
C ASN A 917 -0.66 -45.21 4.12
N GLU A 918 0.24 -45.06 3.15
CA GLU A 918 0.08 -44.28 1.93
C GLU A 918 -1.24 -44.54 1.19
N GLU A 919 -1.74 -45.78 1.17
CA GLU A 919 -2.98 -46.09 0.48
C GLU A 919 -4.21 -45.48 1.17
N VAL A 920 -4.25 -45.44 2.50
CA VAL A 920 -5.36 -44.79 3.23
C VAL A 920 -5.31 -43.28 3.03
N TYR A 921 -4.11 -42.69 3.02
CA TYR A 921 -3.94 -41.26 2.73
C TYR A 921 -4.50 -40.91 1.34
N ARG A 922 -4.19 -41.71 0.32
CA ARG A 922 -4.72 -41.54 -1.04
C ARG A 922 -6.25 -41.56 -1.08
N VAL A 923 -6.91 -42.41 -0.28
CA VAL A 923 -8.38 -42.41 -0.21
C VAL A 923 -8.92 -41.14 0.45
N TYR A 924 -8.26 -40.62 1.49
CA TYR A 924 -8.65 -39.35 2.11
C TYR A 924 -8.47 -38.16 1.18
N GLN A 925 -7.34 -38.10 0.46
CA GLN A 925 -7.09 -37.06 -0.53
C GLN A 925 -8.12 -37.12 -1.66
N TRP A 926 -8.37 -38.31 -2.22
CA TRP A 926 -9.43 -38.53 -3.21
C TRP A 926 -10.79 -38.06 -2.69
N ALA A 927 -11.13 -38.44 -1.46
CA ALA A 927 -12.40 -38.08 -0.86
C ALA A 927 -12.54 -36.58 -0.61
N ALA A 928 -11.48 -35.92 -0.14
CA ALA A 928 -11.47 -34.46 0.05
C ALA A 928 -11.68 -33.73 -1.29
N THR A 929 -11.02 -34.16 -2.36
CA THR A 929 -11.24 -33.60 -3.71
C THR A 929 -12.66 -33.84 -4.20
N ARG A 930 -13.25 -35.02 -3.95
CA ARG A 930 -14.60 -35.35 -4.38
C ARG A 930 -15.67 -34.57 -3.58
N LEU A 931 -15.47 -34.40 -2.28
CA LEU A 931 -16.39 -33.71 -1.37
C LEU A 931 -16.27 -32.19 -1.38
N ALA A 932 -15.22 -31.63 -2.00
CA ALA A 932 -15.01 -30.18 -2.09
C ALA A 932 -16.20 -29.40 -2.67
N ASN A 933 -17.08 -30.06 -3.44
CA ASN A 933 -18.37 -29.52 -3.84
C ASN A 933 -19.49 -30.55 -3.54
N PRO A 934 -20.08 -30.52 -2.33
CA PRO A 934 -21.03 -31.54 -1.87
C PRO A 934 -22.28 -31.67 -2.75
N GLN A 935 -22.63 -30.63 -3.51
CA GLN A 935 -23.80 -30.58 -4.38
C GLN A 935 -23.58 -31.21 -5.76
N ARG A 936 -22.32 -31.44 -6.14
CA ARG A 936 -21.95 -31.82 -7.50
C ARG A 936 -22.54 -33.17 -7.92
N ASP A 937 -22.63 -34.12 -7.00
CA ASP A 937 -23.00 -35.51 -7.29
C ASP A 937 -23.97 -36.07 -6.23
N TRP A 938 -24.76 -37.06 -6.60
CA TRP A 938 -25.66 -37.75 -5.66
C TRP A 938 -24.86 -38.52 -4.60
N CYS A 939 -23.70 -39.08 -4.97
CA CYS A 939 -22.79 -39.74 -4.03
C CYS A 939 -22.38 -38.80 -2.88
N THR A 940 -21.93 -37.60 -3.21
CA THR A 940 -21.44 -36.64 -2.21
C THR A 940 -22.57 -36.18 -1.29
N ARG A 941 -23.78 -35.95 -1.83
CA ARG A 941 -24.96 -35.60 -1.01
C ARG A 941 -25.33 -36.72 -0.04
N LEU A 942 -25.48 -37.95 -0.53
CA LEU A 942 -25.86 -39.10 0.30
C LEU A 942 -24.84 -39.34 1.43
N ALA A 943 -23.54 -39.29 1.11
CA ALA A 943 -22.48 -39.46 2.10
C ALA A 943 -22.55 -38.39 3.20
N MET A 944 -22.71 -37.13 2.83
CA MET A 944 -22.81 -36.01 3.78
C MET A 944 -24.06 -36.10 4.65
N HIS A 945 -25.22 -36.43 4.09
CA HIS A 945 -26.49 -36.55 4.83
C HIS A 945 -26.44 -37.69 5.86
N LEU A 946 -25.92 -38.86 5.47
CA LEU A 946 -25.81 -40.00 6.39
C LEU A 946 -24.73 -39.79 7.46
N ALA A 947 -23.59 -39.17 7.11
CA ALA A 947 -22.55 -38.82 8.07
C ALA A 947 -23.04 -37.78 9.10
N PHE A 948 -23.83 -36.80 8.67
CA PHE A 948 -24.49 -35.84 9.54
C PHE A 948 -25.43 -36.55 10.54
N LEU A 949 -26.32 -37.42 10.05
CA LEU A 949 -27.23 -38.15 10.93
C LEU A 949 -26.49 -39.03 11.94
N LEU A 950 -25.39 -39.66 11.54
CA LEU A 950 -24.52 -40.41 12.45
C LEU A 950 -23.87 -39.53 13.52
N SER A 951 -23.38 -38.35 13.17
CA SER A 951 -22.69 -37.47 14.12
C SER A 951 -23.61 -37.01 15.26
N LYS A 952 -24.93 -36.93 15.01
CA LYS A 952 -25.96 -36.58 16.00
C LYS A 952 -26.24 -37.67 17.02
N ILE A 953 -25.99 -38.94 16.69
CA ILE A 953 -26.24 -40.06 17.60
C ILE A 953 -24.98 -40.56 18.30
N THR A 954 -23.80 -40.04 17.94
CA THR A 954 -22.53 -40.33 18.60
C THR A 954 -22.59 -40.12 20.12
N PRO A 955 -22.12 -41.07 20.96
CA PRO A 955 -21.33 -42.27 20.64
C PRO A 955 -22.16 -43.56 20.35
N TYR A 956 -23.47 -43.47 20.11
CA TYR A 956 -24.38 -44.62 19.95
C TYR A 956 -24.42 -45.10 18.49
N VAL A 957 -23.25 -45.34 17.90
CA VAL A 957 -23.08 -45.60 16.46
C VAL A 957 -22.73 -47.07 16.16
N PHE A 958 -22.67 -47.91 17.19
CA PHE A 958 -22.27 -49.31 17.08
C PHE A 958 -23.47 -50.27 17.17
N SER A 959 -23.26 -51.50 16.71
CA SER A 959 -24.22 -52.60 16.88
C SER A 959 -23.78 -53.55 18.01
N PRO A 960 -24.73 -54.24 18.67
CA PRO A 960 -24.47 -55.28 19.66
C PRO A 960 -23.49 -56.33 19.18
N ASP A 961 -22.71 -56.89 20.12
CA ASP A 961 -21.93 -58.09 19.84
C ASP A 961 -22.86 -59.31 19.88
N VAL A 962 -23.06 -59.89 18.70
CA VAL A 962 -24.02 -60.96 18.45
C VAL A 962 -23.54 -62.30 19.03
N THR A 963 -22.26 -62.38 19.43
CA THR A 963 -21.66 -63.54 20.11
C THR A 963 -21.96 -63.58 21.61
N LYS A 964 -22.46 -62.49 22.19
CA LYS A 964 -22.87 -62.38 23.59
C LYS A 964 -24.40 -62.47 23.70
N GLU A 965 -24.94 -63.65 23.45
CA GLU A 965 -26.39 -63.90 23.34
C GLU A 965 -27.24 -63.43 24.55
N ASN A 966 -26.66 -63.31 25.75
CA ASN A 966 -27.39 -62.98 26.96
C ASN A 966 -27.74 -61.48 27.11
N ASP A 967 -27.07 -60.59 26.38
CA ASP A 967 -27.22 -59.15 26.58
C ASP A 967 -28.38 -58.54 25.76
N PHE A 968 -28.89 -59.26 24.74
CA PHE A 968 -29.91 -58.75 23.81
C PHE A 968 -30.88 -59.87 23.34
N PRO A 969 -32.07 -60.02 23.98
CA PRO A 969 -33.02 -61.11 23.68
C PRO A 969 -33.51 -61.16 22.22
N ASP A 970 -33.57 -60.00 21.56
CA ASP A 970 -34.02 -59.88 20.16
C ASP A 970 -33.01 -60.40 19.13
N VAL A 971 -31.75 -60.62 19.52
CA VAL A 971 -30.68 -61.08 18.63
C VAL A 971 -30.98 -62.47 18.06
N LYS A 972 -31.53 -63.40 18.87
CA LYS A 972 -31.92 -64.75 18.40
C LYS A 972 -33.00 -64.70 17.32
N ARG A 973 -33.98 -63.80 17.48
CA ARG A 973 -35.04 -63.59 16.49
C ARG A 973 -34.45 -63.05 15.18
N ILE A 974 -33.55 -62.07 15.27
CA ILE A 974 -32.91 -61.44 14.10
C ILE A 974 -31.99 -62.43 13.36
N LEU A 975 -31.24 -63.26 14.08
CA LEU A 975 -30.42 -64.32 13.48
C LEU A 975 -31.27 -65.33 12.69
N LYS A 976 -32.43 -65.72 13.23
CA LYS A 976 -33.38 -66.62 12.56
C LYS A 976 -34.03 -65.96 11.34
N GLU A 977 -34.40 -64.68 11.41
CA GLU A 977 -34.91 -63.93 10.26
C GLU A 977 -33.85 -63.77 9.16
N MET A 978 -32.58 -63.54 9.53
CA MET A 978 -31.45 -63.45 8.59
C MET A 978 -31.12 -64.80 7.93
N GLU A 979 -31.36 -65.92 8.61
CA GLU A 979 -31.15 -67.28 8.07
C GLU A 979 -32.21 -67.64 7.01
N GLN A 980 -33.39 -67.03 7.09
CA GLN A 980 -34.47 -67.22 6.12
C GLN A 980 -34.31 -66.37 4.85
N LEU A 981 -33.35 -65.44 4.81
CA LEU A 981 -33.03 -64.67 3.61
C LEU A 981 -32.30 -65.57 2.59
N LYS A 982 -32.88 -65.66 1.39
CA LYS A 982 -32.23 -66.31 0.25
C LYS A 982 -31.26 -65.33 -0.41
N GLN A 983 -30.26 -65.82 -1.15
CA GLN A 983 -29.29 -64.97 -1.85
C GLN A 983 -29.92 -63.95 -2.83
N ASN A 984 -31.14 -64.23 -3.32
CA ASN A 984 -31.88 -63.34 -4.24
C ASN A 984 -32.97 -62.51 -3.55
N SER A 985 -32.99 -62.47 -2.21
CA SER A 985 -33.94 -61.62 -1.48
C SER A 985 -33.66 -60.14 -1.78
N PRO A 986 -34.70 -59.28 -1.88
CA PRO A 986 -34.50 -57.85 -2.06
C PRO A 986 -33.57 -57.26 -1.00
N SER A 987 -32.68 -56.35 -1.41
CA SER A 987 -31.70 -55.67 -0.54
C SER A 987 -32.37 -55.11 0.74
N GLU A 988 -33.56 -54.52 0.57
CA GLU A 988 -34.37 -53.91 1.63
C GLU A 988 -34.84 -54.90 2.72
N SER A 989 -35.03 -56.17 2.38
CA SER A 989 -35.43 -57.20 3.35
C SER A 989 -34.32 -57.42 4.38
N SER A 990 -33.05 -57.47 3.95
CA SER A 990 -31.92 -57.60 4.89
C SER A 990 -31.70 -56.34 5.74
N ILE A 991 -31.89 -55.16 5.15
CA ILE A 991 -31.72 -53.87 5.82
C ILE A 991 -32.78 -53.70 6.92
N SER A 992 -34.05 -53.99 6.62
CA SER A 992 -35.14 -53.92 7.58
C SER A 992 -34.98 -54.88 8.76
N ILE A 993 -34.46 -56.09 8.54
CA ILE A 993 -34.14 -57.05 9.61
C ILE A 993 -33.00 -56.52 10.49
N ILE A 994 -31.90 -56.04 9.90
CA ILE A 994 -30.74 -55.54 10.65
C ILE A 994 -31.04 -54.24 11.41
N ARG A 995 -31.93 -53.38 10.90
CA ARG A 995 -32.39 -52.16 11.60
C ARG A 995 -33.11 -52.44 12.92
N LYS A 996 -33.63 -53.66 13.14
CA LYS A 996 -34.22 -54.08 14.42
C LYS A 996 -33.18 -54.22 15.55
N LEU A 997 -31.88 -54.32 15.23
CA LEU A 997 -30.83 -54.31 16.25
C LEU A 997 -30.74 -52.92 16.90
N PRO A 998 -30.60 -52.82 18.23
CA PRO A 998 -30.42 -51.53 18.89
C PRO A 998 -29.09 -50.88 18.50
N TRP A 999 -29.03 -49.56 18.67
CA TRP A 999 -27.80 -48.77 18.55
C TRP A 999 -27.16 -48.66 19.94
N ILE A 1000 -25.89 -49.04 20.07
CA ILE A 1000 -25.20 -49.11 21.36
C ILE A 1000 -23.95 -48.22 21.39
N LYS A 1001 -23.58 -47.79 22.59
CA LYS A 1001 -22.33 -47.10 22.88
C LYS A 1001 -21.21 -48.12 23.09
N LYS A 1002 -20.04 -47.89 22.49
CA LYS A 1002 -18.78 -48.61 22.81
C LYS A 1002 -17.68 -47.59 23.10
N GLU A 1003 -16.80 -47.88 24.05
CA GLU A 1003 -15.63 -47.06 24.30
C GLU A 1003 -14.54 -47.41 23.29
N ARG A 1004 -14.40 -46.57 22.25
CA ARG A 1004 -13.34 -46.64 21.24
C ARG A 1004 -12.78 -45.24 21.02
N ASN A 1005 -11.47 -45.14 20.84
CA ASN A 1005 -10.78 -43.89 20.52
C ASN A 1005 -11.40 -43.23 19.26
N GLY A 1006 -11.69 -41.94 19.34
CA GLY A 1006 -12.31 -41.16 18.25
C GLY A 1006 -13.85 -41.23 18.17
N ALA A 1007 -14.51 -42.15 18.87
CA ALA A 1007 -15.98 -42.25 18.86
C ALA A 1007 -16.69 -41.20 19.74
N HIS A 1008 -15.94 -40.34 20.43
CA HIS A 1008 -16.47 -39.23 21.23
C HIS A 1008 -16.27 -37.86 20.56
N ASP A 1009 -15.36 -37.78 19.59
CA ASP A 1009 -15.10 -36.58 18.81
C ASP A 1009 -16.08 -36.54 17.63
N ARG A 1010 -17.08 -35.65 17.70
CA ARG A 1010 -18.13 -35.55 16.68
C ARG A 1010 -17.60 -35.04 15.33
N ALA A 1011 -16.60 -34.17 15.32
CA ALA A 1011 -16.04 -33.58 14.10
C ALA A 1011 -15.19 -34.60 13.34
N LEU A 1012 -14.32 -35.30 14.08
CA LEU A 1012 -13.52 -36.40 13.55
C LEU A 1012 -14.42 -37.53 13.04
N TYR A 1013 -15.45 -37.89 13.82
CA TYR A 1013 -16.37 -38.96 13.44
C TYR A 1013 -17.21 -38.60 12.20
N PHE A 1014 -17.66 -37.35 12.08
CA PHE A 1014 -18.34 -36.84 10.88
C PHE A 1014 -17.46 -37.00 9.63
N THR A 1015 -16.22 -36.54 9.70
CA THR A 1015 -15.25 -36.61 8.60
C THR A 1015 -14.96 -38.07 8.21
N GLN A 1016 -14.67 -38.93 9.19
CA GLN A 1016 -14.45 -40.36 8.96
C GLN A 1016 -15.67 -41.06 8.35
N ALA A 1017 -16.88 -40.77 8.85
CA ALA A 1017 -18.11 -41.36 8.34
C ALA A 1017 -18.38 -40.94 6.89
N ALA A 1018 -18.21 -39.66 6.56
CA ALA A 1018 -18.41 -39.15 5.21
C ALA A 1018 -17.44 -39.81 4.22
N VAL A 1019 -16.16 -39.92 4.56
CA VAL A 1019 -15.14 -40.60 3.74
C VAL A 1019 -15.47 -42.09 3.57
N VAL A 1020 -15.80 -42.80 4.65
CA VAL A 1020 -16.13 -44.23 4.59
C VAL A 1020 -17.38 -44.48 3.75
N ILE A 1021 -18.46 -43.73 3.98
CA ILE A 1021 -19.69 -43.89 3.21
C ILE A 1021 -19.44 -43.60 1.73
N MET A 1022 -18.75 -42.50 1.42
CA MET A 1022 -18.43 -42.14 0.04
C MET A 1022 -17.56 -43.20 -0.66
N SER A 1023 -16.60 -43.77 0.08
CA SER A 1023 -15.71 -44.81 -0.46
C SER A 1023 -16.45 -46.09 -0.87
N TRP A 1024 -17.65 -46.34 -0.32
CA TRP A 1024 -18.48 -47.50 -0.63
C TRP A 1024 -19.52 -47.22 -1.71
N ILE A 1025 -20.05 -46.00 -1.80
CA ILE A 1025 -21.12 -45.65 -2.76
C ILE A 1025 -20.58 -45.25 -4.14
N ASP A 1026 -19.43 -44.57 -4.20
CA ASP A 1026 -18.87 -44.07 -5.46
C ASP A 1026 -18.13 -45.20 -6.19
N PRO A 1027 -18.56 -45.60 -7.42
CA PRO A 1027 -17.86 -46.61 -8.22
C PRO A 1027 -16.39 -46.27 -8.49
N ASP A 1028 -16.04 -44.99 -8.53
CA ASP A 1028 -14.69 -44.52 -8.83
C ASP A 1028 -13.74 -44.54 -7.63
N SER A 1029 -14.26 -44.79 -6.44
CA SER A 1029 -13.49 -44.89 -5.20
C SER A 1029 -12.36 -45.93 -5.29
N PRO A 1030 -11.15 -45.63 -4.79
CA PRO A 1030 -10.07 -46.60 -4.68
C PRO A 1030 -10.48 -47.87 -3.92
N VAL A 1031 -11.29 -47.73 -2.85
CA VAL A 1031 -11.80 -48.86 -2.06
C VAL A 1031 -12.79 -49.69 -2.89
N ARG A 1032 -13.69 -49.04 -3.64
CA ARG A 1032 -14.73 -49.71 -4.42
C ARG A 1032 -14.13 -50.51 -5.58
N LYS A 1033 -13.20 -49.90 -6.32
CA LYS A 1033 -12.46 -50.56 -7.42
C LYS A 1033 -11.69 -51.80 -6.96
N GLN A 1034 -11.16 -51.81 -5.74
CA GLN A 1034 -10.49 -52.99 -5.20
C GLN A 1034 -11.45 -54.10 -4.77
N ILE A 1035 -12.65 -53.77 -4.29
CA ILE A 1035 -13.68 -54.76 -3.93
C ILE A 1035 -14.18 -55.50 -5.18
N GLU A 1036 -14.31 -54.78 -6.31
CA GLU A 1036 -14.81 -55.33 -7.57
C GLU A 1036 -13.75 -56.12 -8.35
N ASN A 1037 -12.47 -55.93 -8.03
CA ASN A 1037 -11.36 -56.58 -8.71
C ASN A 1037 -10.91 -57.86 -7.97
N VAL A 1038 -11.47 -59.00 -8.38
CA VAL A 1038 -11.33 -60.32 -7.73
C VAL A 1038 -9.87 -60.80 -7.62
N ASN A 1039 -8.94 -60.24 -8.39
CA ASN A 1039 -7.55 -60.69 -8.52
C ASN A 1039 -6.51 -59.91 -7.68
N ARG A 1040 -6.88 -58.86 -6.92
CA ARG A 1040 -5.92 -58.11 -6.07
C ARG A 1040 -5.96 -58.56 -4.61
N LYS A 1041 -4.79 -58.60 -3.95
CA LYS A 1041 -4.62 -58.88 -2.52
C LYS A 1041 -5.52 -57.93 -1.70
N ARG A 1042 -6.35 -58.49 -0.81
CA ARG A 1042 -7.36 -57.80 0.03
C ARG A 1042 -6.78 -56.90 1.14
N GLU A 1043 -5.56 -56.40 0.96
CA GLU A 1043 -4.74 -55.77 2.00
C GLU A 1043 -5.26 -54.38 2.39
N LEU A 1044 -5.60 -53.53 1.40
CA LEU A 1044 -6.24 -52.23 1.65
C LEU A 1044 -7.58 -52.37 2.38
N ILE A 1045 -8.43 -53.33 2.00
CA ILE A 1045 -9.75 -53.53 2.63
C ILE A 1045 -9.59 -53.95 4.09
N ALA A 1046 -8.63 -54.82 4.38
CA ALA A 1046 -8.33 -55.24 5.76
C ALA A 1046 -7.79 -54.06 6.59
N GLN A 1047 -6.91 -53.24 6.03
CA GLN A 1047 -6.35 -52.05 6.67
C GLN A 1047 -7.40 -50.94 6.85
N TRP A 1048 -8.26 -50.74 5.86
CA TRP A 1048 -9.39 -49.81 5.86
C TRP A 1048 -10.38 -50.14 6.97
N ASN A 1049 -10.80 -51.40 7.06
CA ASN A 1049 -11.69 -51.89 8.11
C ASN A 1049 -11.04 -51.86 9.51
N LYS A 1050 -9.71 -51.97 9.60
CA LYS A 1050 -8.96 -51.86 10.86
C LYS A 1050 -8.88 -50.41 11.35
N LYS A 1051 -8.69 -49.44 10.44
CA LYS A 1051 -8.53 -48.01 10.77
C LYS A 1051 -9.86 -47.31 11.04
N HIS A 1052 -10.92 -47.64 10.30
CA HIS A 1052 -12.22 -46.97 10.41
C HIS A 1052 -13.23 -47.89 11.11
N GLY A 1053 -13.59 -47.54 12.35
CA GLY A 1053 -14.47 -48.36 13.20
C GLY A 1053 -15.94 -48.46 12.77
N LEU A 1054 -16.31 -47.95 11.59
CA LEU A 1054 -17.64 -48.09 10.98
C LEU A 1054 -17.79 -49.50 10.40
N GLY A 1055 -18.33 -50.42 11.21
CA GLY A 1055 -18.54 -51.80 10.81
C GLY A 1055 -19.62 -51.97 9.73
N CYS A 1056 -19.58 -53.09 9.01
CA CYS A 1056 -20.54 -53.43 7.95
C CYS A 1056 -22.00 -53.38 8.42
N VAL A 1057 -22.29 -53.77 9.66
CA VAL A 1057 -23.65 -53.72 10.23
C VAL A 1057 -24.17 -52.27 10.31
N THR A 1058 -23.33 -51.32 10.72
CA THR A 1058 -23.68 -49.88 10.73
C THR A 1058 -23.98 -49.39 9.32
N MET A 1059 -23.15 -49.78 8.34
CA MET A 1059 -23.36 -49.43 6.94
C MET A 1059 -24.63 -50.04 6.33
N ILE A 1060 -25.02 -51.26 6.76
CA ILE A 1060 -26.30 -51.87 6.37
C ILE A 1060 -27.48 -51.13 7.00
N LYS A 1061 -27.41 -50.74 8.28
CA LYS A 1061 -28.47 -49.95 8.93
C LYS A 1061 -28.71 -48.60 8.22
N LEU A 1062 -27.63 -47.96 7.75
CA LEU A 1062 -27.70 -46.71 6.97
C LEU A 1062 -28.24 -46.89 5.55
N GLY A 1063 -28.44 -48.14 5.10
CA GLY A 1063 -28.96 -48.43 3.77
C GLY A 1063 -27.93 -48.31 2.65
N VAL A 1064 -26.63 -48.31 2.97
CA VAL A 1064 -25.52 -48.27 1.99
C VAL A 1064 -25.14 -49.67 1.50
N LEU A 1065 -25.14 -50.63 2.44
CA LEU A 1065 -24.87 -52.04 2.17
C LEU A 1065 -26.13 -52.88 2.42
N TYR A 1066 -26.12 -54.12 1.94
CA TYR A 1066 -27.13 -55.13 2.27
C TYR A 1066 -26.46 -56.45 2.64
N GLY A 1067 -27.17 -57.25 3.45
CA GLY A 1067 -26.68 -58.52 3.97
C GLY A 1067 -27.24 -59.73 3.22
N ALA A 1068 -26.42 -60.75 3.05
CA ALA A 1068 -26.75 -62.07 2.51
C ALA A 1068 -26.49 -63.15 3.58
N GLY A 1069 -27.53 -63.46 4.35
CA GLY A 1069 -27.51 -64.52 5.36
C GLY A 1069 -26.90 -64.12 6.72
N ARG A 1070 -26.93 -65.06 7.68
CA ARG A 1070 -26.52 -64.84 9.08
C ARG A 1070 -25.03 -64.47 9.26
N GLY A 1071 -24.18 -64.78 8.28
CA GLY A 1071 -22.73 -64.55 8.35
C GLY A 1071 -22.32 -63.08 8.49
N VAL A 1072 -23.22 -62.14 8.15
CA VAL A 1072 -23.04 -60.69 8.37
C VAL A 1072 -22.83 -60.35 9.85
N LEU A 1073 -23.48 -61.11 10.74
CA LEU A 1073 -23.52 -60.84 12.17
C LEU A 1073 -22.46 -61.62 12.96
N SER A 1074 -21.93 -62.71 12.41
CA SER A 1074 -20.95 -63.58 13.08
C SER A 1074 -19.52 -63.47 12.51
N SER A 1075 -19.37 -63.45 11.19
CA SER A 1075 -18.06 -63.38 10.51
C SER A 1075 -18.20 -62.66 9.16
N PRO A 1076 -18.43 -61.33 9.17
CA PRO A 1076 -18.75 -60.60 7.96
C PRO A 1076 -17.59 -60.57 6.97
N LYS A 1077 -17.81 -61.09 5.75
CA LYS A 1077 -16.88 -60.99 4.62
C LYS A 1077 -17.52 -60.26 3.43
N THR A 1078 -16.86 -59.21 2.94
CA THR A 1078 -17.26 -58.49 1.72
C THR A 1078 -17.36 -59.45 0.53
N GLY A 1079 -18.43 -59.34 -0.26
CA GLY A 1079 -18.63 -60.17 -1.46
C GLY A 1079 -19.09 -61.60 -1.17
N GLN A 1080 -19.26 -61.97 0.10
CA GLN A 1080 -19.82 -63.28 0.51
C GLN A 1080 -21.04 -63.10 1.40
N ASN A 1081 -20.89 -62.31 2.47
CA ASN A 1081 -21.95 -62.09 3.46
C ASN A 1081 -22.61 -60.74 3.31
N TYR A 1082 -21.92 -59.73 2.79
CA TYR A 1082 -22.53 -58.43 2.53
C TYR A 1082 -21.98 -57.83 1.25
N PHE A 1083 -22.83 -57.02 0.63
CA PHE A 1083 -22.59 -56.39 -0.66
C PHE A 1083 -23.03 -54.95 -0.58
N ALA A 1084 -22.44 -54.12 -1.43
CA ALA A 1084 -22.99 -52.80 -1.63
C ALA A 1084 -24.21 -52.86 -2.53
N ARG A 1085 -25.16 -51.96 -2.31
CA ARG A 1085 -26.35 -51.82 -3.16
C ARG A 1085 -25.96 -51.40 -4.58
N SER A 1086 -26.86 -51.63 -5.53
CA SER A 1086 -26.70 -51.12 -6.90
C SER A 1086 -26.73 -49.60 -6.92
N VAL A 1087 -26.19 -49.00 -7.98
CA VAL A 1087 -26.21 -47.54 -8.16
C VAL A 1087 -27.65 -47.01 -8.18
N ASP A 1088 -28.57 -47.70 -8.88
CA ASP A 1088 -29.99 -47.31 -8.94
C ASP A 1088 -30.66 -47.31 -7.55
N ASP A 1089 -30.42 -48.33 -6.74
CA ASP A 1089 -30.90 -48.44 -5.37
C ASP A 1089 -30.38 -47.29 -4.48
N LEU A 1090 -29.09 -46.96 -4.64
CA LEU A 1090 -28.44 -45.90 -3.86
C LEU A 1090 -28.90 -44.50 -4.29
N MET A 1091 -29.13 -44.28 -5.58
CA MET A 1091 -29.73 -43.04 -6.09
C MET A 1091 -31.17 -42.88 -5.59
N GLN A 1092 -31.97 -43.95 -5.60
CA GLN A 1092 -33.32 -43.92 -5.04
C GLN A 1092 -33.28 -43.65 -3.53
N TRP A 1093 -32.31 -44.23 -2.81
CA TRP A 1093 -32.11 -43.97 -1.40
C TRP A 1093 -31.69 -42.53 -1.12
N GLU A 1094 -30.79 -41.95 -1.93
CA GLU A 1094 -30.43 -40.52 -1.86
C GLU A 1094 -31.65 -39.62 -2.01
N GLN A 1095 -32.49 -39.85 -3.01
CA GLN A 1095 -33.72 -39.08 -3.21
C GLN A 1095 -34.67 -39.18 -2.01
N GLN A 1096 -34.79 -40.36 -1.39
CA GLN A 1096 -35.61 -40.54 -0.19
C GLN A 1096 -35.03 -39.81 1.03
N VAL A 1097 -33.72 -39.93 1.28
CA VAL A 1097 -33.03 -39.25 2.38
C VAL A 1097 -33.10 -37.75 2.23
N THR A 1098 -32.70 -37.23 1.06
CA THR A 1098 -32.73 -35.81 0.71
C THR A 1098 -34.16 -35.25 0.79
N GLY A 1099 -35.14 -35.96 0.24
CA GLY A 1099 -36.54 -35.58 0.29
C GLY A 1099 -37.13 -35.59 1.71
N ALA A 1100 -36.72 -36.53 2.57
CA ALA A 1100 -37.17 -36.60 3.96
C ALA A 1100 -36.56 -35.49 4.82
N LEU A 1101 -35.27 -35.18 4.65
CA LEU A 1101 -34.61 -34.08 5.35
C LEU A 1101 -35.11 -32.71 4.89
N GLY A 1102 -35.56 -32.58 3.63
CA GLY A 1102 -36.11 -31.33 3.09
C GLY A 1102 -37.53 -30.96 3.59
N ARG A 1103 -38.33 -31.92 4.04
CA ARG A 1103 -39.72 -31.68 4.52
C ARG A 1103 -39.74 -31.29 6.01
N SER A 1104 -40.39 -30.17 6.35
CA SER A 1104 -40.41 -29.68 7.73
C SER A 1104 -41.32 -30.53 8.64
N VAL A 1105 -40.72 -31.14 9.66
CA VAL A 1105 -41.30 -31.85 10.82
C VAL A 1105 -41.48 -33.37 10.63
N ASP A 1106 -42.35 -33.85 9.73
CA ASP A 1106 -42.65 -35.30 9.67
C ASP A 1106 -41.60 -36.14 8.93
N GLY A 1107 -40.91 -35.55 7.95
CA GLY A 1107 -39.98 -36.26 7.08
C GLY A 1107 -38.72 -36.71 7.82
N ALA A 1108 -38.04 -35.78 8.48
CA ALA A 1108 -36.83 -36.05 9.25
C ALA A 1108 -37.10 -37.03 10.39
N TYR A 1109 -38.21 -36.88 11.11
CA TYR A 1109 -38.59 -37.82 12.17
C TYR A 1109 -38.83 -39.23 11.63
N LYS A 1110 -39.57 -39.39 10.52
CA LYS A 1110 -39.78 -40.70 9.88
C LYS A 1110 -38.48 -41.32 9.39
N LEU A 1111 -37.56 -40.52 8.85
CA LEU A 1111 -36.24 -41.00 8.43
C LEU A 1111 -35.42 -41.49 9.63
N VAL A 1112 -35.35 -40.70 10.69
CA VAL A 1112 -34.66 -41.07 11.94
C VAL A 1112 -35.28 -42.32 12.56
N LEU A 1113 -36.61 -42.42 12.58
CA LEU A 1113 -37.33 -43.61 13.06
C LEU A 1113 -37.00 -44.84 12.21
N THR A 1114 -36.92 -44.67 10.89
CA THR A 1114 -36.60 -45.76 9.95
C THR A 1114 -35.18 -46.26 10.11
N VAL A 1115 -34.20 -45.36 10.25
CA VAL A 1115 -32.77 -45.70 10.28
C VAL A 1115 -32.30 -46.08 11.70
N PHE A 1116 -32.78 -45.36 12.72
CA PHE A 1116 -32.28 -45.45 14.09
C PHE A 1116 -33.25 -46.06 15.10
N GLY A 1117 -34.54 -46.15 14.76
CA GLY A 1117 -35.57 -46.70 15.64
C GLY A 1117 -36.06 -45.73 16.72
N THR A 1118 -37.13 -46.13 17.41
CA THR A 1118 -37.89 -45.27 18.34
C THR A 1118 -37.05 -44.74 19.51
N ALA A 1119 -36.17 -45.57 20.08
CA ALA A 1119 -35.37 -45.19 21.25
C ALA A 1119 -34.42 -44.00 20.95
N ILE A 1120 -33.75 -44.03 19.80
CA ILE A 1120 -32.86 -42.94 19.38
C ILE A 1120 -33.66 -41.71 18.94
N ALA A 1121 -34.79 -41.91 18.24
CA ALA A 1121 -35.66 -40.82 17.84
C ALA A 1121 -36.17 -40.01 19.04
N ASN A 1122 -36.65 -40.67 20.10
CA ASN A 1122 -37.10 -40.01 21.32
C ASN A 1122 -35.97 -39.24 22.01
N ARG A 1123 -34.77 -39.82 22.06
CA ARG A 1123 -33.61 -39.15 22.66
C ARG A 1123 -33.18 -37.89 21.90
N LEU A 1124 -33.25 -37.92 20.56
CA LEU A 1124 -32.96 -36.74 19.74
C LEU A 1124 -33.99 -35.63 19.94
N ILE A 1125 -35.25 -35.98 20.24
CA ILE A 1125 -36.27 -35.02 20.66
C ILE A 1125 -35.93 -34.43 22.03
N GLU A 1126 -35.58 -35.27 23.01
CA GLU A 1126 -35.18 -34.83 24.36
C GLU A 1126 -33.94 -33.91 24.35
N SER A 1127 -33.01 -34.13 23.42
CA SER A 1127 -31.81 -33.30 23.25
C SER A 1127 -32.02 -32.05 22.41
N GLY A 1128 -33.25 -31.76 21.96
CA GLY A 1128 -33.58 -30.58 21.16
C GLY A 1128 -33.10 -30.63 19.70
N GLU A 1129 -32.73 -31.80 19.17
CA GLU A 1129 -32.30 -31.96 17.77
C GLU A 1129 -33.50 -31.98 16.79
N MET A 1130 -34.70 -32.31 17.31
CA MET A 1130 -35.97 -32.33 16.59
C MET A 1130 -37.13 -31.88 17.49
N PRO A 1131 -38.22 -31.31 16.94
CA PRO A 1131 -39.38 -30.87 17.72
C PRO A 1131 -40.20 -32.06 18.26
N SER A 1132 -40.82 -31.90 19.43
CA SER A 1132 -41.70 -32.92 20.02
C SER A 1132 -43.01 -33.04 19.22
N ILE A 1133 -43.20 -34.19 18.54
CA ILE A 1133 -44.42 -34.46 17.78
C ILE A 1133 -45.51 -35.00 18.71
N SER A 1134 -46.64 -34.31 18.79
CA SER A 1134 -47.86 -34.79 19.45
C SER A 1134 -48.39 -36.04 18.73
N LEU A 1135 -48.12 -37.24 19.22
CA LEU A 1135 -48.71 -38.46 18.68
C LEU A 1135 -50.25 -38.43 18.82
N PRO A 1136 -51.04 -38.81 17.79
CA PRO A 1136 -52.48 -38.98 17.94
C PRO A 1136 -52.76 -40.13 18.92
N ARG A 1137 -53.39 -39.82 20.06
CA ARG A 1137 -53.87 -40.81 21.03
C ARG A 1137 -54.96 -41.67 20.40
N ASN A 1138 -54.69 -42.95 20.22
CA ASN A 1138 -55.72 -43.98 20.10
C ASN A 1138 -55.41 -45.15 21.06
N ALA A 1139 -56.45 -45.54 21.79
CA ALA A 1139 -56.65 -46.71 22.66
C ALA A 1139 -56.51 -46.52 24.20
N PRO A 1140 -57.38 -47.20 24.99
CA PRO A 1140 -57.86 -46.69 26.27
C PRO A 1140 -57.25 -47.37 27.52
N SER A 1141 -57.27 -46.57 28.61
CA SER A 1141 -57.21 -46.86 30.04
C SER A 1141 -57.01 -48.30 30.55
N THR A 1142 -56.08 -48.46 31.50
CA THR A 1142 -56.31 -49.15 32.80
C THR A 1142 -55.33 -48.64 33.89
N SER A 1143 -55.92 -48.22 35.02
CA SER A 1143 -55.52 -48.25 36.46
C SER A 1143 -54.05 -48.54 36.86
N ARG A 1144 -53.48 -48.10 38.00
CA ARG A 1144 -53.84 -47.31 39.22
C ARG A 1144 -52.53 -47.20 40.04
N LEU A 1145 -52.57 -46.34 41.08
CA LEU A 1145 -51.67 -46.22 42.25
C LEU A 1145 -50.30 -45.58 41.98
N GLY A 1146 -49.80 -44.61 42.75
CA GLY A 1146 -50.27 -43.96 43.97
C GLY A 1146 -49.05 -43.46 44.76
N SER A 1147 -49.16 -42.29 45.41
CA SER A 1147 -48.31 -41.82 46.54
C SER A 1147 -46.83 -41.51 46.23
N ALA A 1148 -46.10 -40.58 46.83
CA ALA A 1148 -46.28 -39.37 47.66
C ALA A 1148 -44.84 -38.85 47.94
N LEU A 1149 -44.72 -37.80 48.76
CA LEU A 1149 -43.50 -37.15 49.30
C LEU A 1149 -42.89 -36.13 48.33
N GLN A 1150 -43.18 -34.83 48.41
CA GLN A 1150 -43.42 -33.91 49.53
C GLN A 1150 -42.17 -33.55 50.35
N ALA A 1151 -42.05 -32.23 50.53
CA ALA A 1151 -41.15 -31.44 51.38
C ALA A 1151 -39.69 -31.39 50.88
N GLY A 1152 -39.14 -30.22 50.56
CA GLY A 1152 -39.25 -28.94 51.27
C GLY A 1152 -37.86 -28.64 51.85
N ARG A 1153 -37.42 -27.41 52.09
CA ARG A 1153 -38.11 -26.14 52.26
C ARG A 1153 -36.99 -25.11 52.56
N ARG A 1154 -37.41 -23.84 52.60
CA ARG A 1154 -36.87 -22.71 53.42
C ARG A 1154 -35.90 -21.76 52.71
N THR A 1155 -36.03 -20.44 52.80
CA THR A 1155 -37.00 -19.43 53.35
C THR A 1155 -36.37 -18.07 52.99
N SER A 1156 -37.05 -16.95 52.77
CA SER A 1156 -37.81 -16.10 53.73
C SER A 1156 -38.57 -15.02 52.91
N THR A 1157 -39.88 -14.75 53.05
CA THR A 1157 -40.61 -13.94 54.09
C THR A 1157 -39.97 -12.59 54.40
N ALA A 1158 -40.66 -11.44 54.56
CA ALA A 1158 -42.05 -10.98 54.40
C ALA A 1158 -42.04 -9.45 54.73
N ILE A 1159 -43.19 -8.78 54.52
CA ILE A 1159 -43.77 -7.54 55.13
C ILE A 1159 -44.58 -6.87 53.99
N ASP A 1160 -45.90 -7.14 53.86
CA ASP A 1160 -47.06 -6.47 54.50
C ASP A 1160 -47.10 -4.94 54.30
N ASP A 1161 -48.08 -4.40 53.57
CA ASP A 1161 -49.38 -4.03 54.15
C ASP A 1161 -50.38 -3.41 53.14
N SER A 1162 -51.64 -3.74 53.38
CA SER A 1162 -52.90 -2.97 53.21
C SER A 1162 -53.39 -2.44 51.84
N ASP A 1163 -54.50 -3.05 51.42
CA ASP A 1163 -55.84 -2.45 51.22
C ASP A 1163 -56.15 -1.46 50.08
N ASN A 1164 -57.06 -1.97 49.25
CA ASN A 1164 -58.41 -1.45 49.00
C ASN A 1164 -58.79 -0.86 47.63
N GLU A 1165 -59.94 -1.38 47.19
CA GLU A 1165 -61.00 -0.76 46.39
C GLU A 1165 -60.80 -0.54 44.88
N GLY A 1166 -61.54 -1.37 44.13
CA GLY A 1166 -62.64 -0.83 43.32
C GLY A 1166 -62.40 -0.70 41.81
N GLY A 1167 -63.22 -1.42 41.02
CA GLY A 1167 -63.53 -1.00 39.65
C GLY A 1167 -63.49 -2.08 38.57
N HIS A 1168 -64.54 -2.91 38.53
CA HIS A 1168 -64.96 -3.69 37.36
C HIS A 1168 -65.50 -2.77 36.22
N PRO A 1169 -65.79 -3.30 35.00
CA PRO A 1169 -65.16 -3.03 33.71
C PRO A 1169 -66.05 -2.10 32.81
N PRO A 1170 -65.93 -1.94 31.46
CA PRO A 1170 -66.13 -2.98 30.42
C PRO A 1170 -65.15 -2.87 29.21
N GLN A 1171 -64.78 -3.97 28.54
CA GLN A 1171 -65.52 -4.61 27.43
C GLN A 1171 -65.78 -3.69 26.21
N ARG A 1172 -65.06 -3.88 25.09
CA ARG A 1172 -65.59 -4.46 23.82
C ARG A 1172 -64.71 -4.20 22.58
N ARG A 1173 -64.49 -5.33 21.88
CA ARG A 1173 -64.58 -5.59 20.42
C ARG A 1173 -63.60 -4.92 19.43
N ARG A 1174 -62.72 -5.79 18.91
CA ARG A 1174 -62.54 -6.22 17.51
C ARG A 1174 -62.74 -5.15 16.42
N TYR A 1175 -61.67 -4.92 15.65
CA TYR A 1175 -61.58 -5.33 14.24
C TYR A 1175 -60.25 -6.04 14.00
#